data_AF-A0A7X7ISV5-F1
#
_entry.id   AF-A0A7X7ISV5-F1
#
_cell.length_a   1.000
_cell.length_b   1.000
_cell.length_c   1.000
_cell.angle_alpha   90.00
_cell.angle_beta   90.00
_cell.angle_gamma   90.00
#
_symmetry.space_group_name_H-M   'P 1'
#
loop_
_entity.id
_entity.type
_entity.pdbx_description
1 polymer ?
#
loop_
_entity_poly.entity_id
_entity_poly.type
_entity_poly.pdbx_seq_one_letter_code
_entity_poly.pdbx_strand_id
1 'polypeptide(L)'
;FWPSGQASTTLTASATLTVTGVTASSTASNLLLRVLLDGEPLVSNRFTIIKVDLVPNYDRDDDIDSEDVAKAAAREPFHFWINDDDDSGADGGNDIPGDGSADSVNGSVDGVRDLVDFFPVWVDIKDTLSVLPMADYDYVLKHAGGALNAFACNSLPISSNPDLKPNAHLYSTSFGDTYGTYNVGQITASGLTLPQGFLSEILNNDRGIVLLEGRSATTDPLVLEIRRKSDSATICEKEMPLSLSGVEDMYRWINLRGVANGPVSRTTDLSEPDNYPDALCSSKSVAFLHGYSVNEEAARGWNAEMFKRMYWTGSRAKFYAVTWFGNDSQQSWLGGKTPDYHVNVVHALDTAGALASNLNNHVGGDITLAAHSLGNVLSSAAIAKHGANVANYFMIDGAVAMEAFDGSPSLQDNNMWYTDWPSYGEWLWCSEWYTNFPSGDGRHALTWRDTFSSGASVAYNFYSSGEDVLKTHPHTTYPGLWCYFGGEYAWALQEKRKGLNWISSIGGSTYGGWGFNDYYWDNDLSTYVPPTNMQAILSRPFFRPGGSELADLYVPTDTNQTDVGSQYATDHLHFLLAGFIPSRTLPMGANRLTTWPTTRNYNMQHTDVDEGFQNSWPSGRSSTDWYHSDLREVAYLYVYKLFDKFRDLGGLDQP
;
A
#
# COMPACT_ATOMS: atom_id res chain seq x y z
N PHE A 1 -60.46 20.02 -75.97
CA PHE A 1 -60.72 20.20 -74.53
C PHE A 1 -60.73 18.83 -73.86
N TRP A 2 -59.58 18.40 -73.33
CA TRP A 2 -59.41 17.44 -72.24
C TRP A 2 -58.37 18.08 -71.32
N PRO A 3 -58.65 18.29 -70.01
CA PRO A 3 -57.73 19.01 -69.15
C PRO A 3 -56.61 18.09 -68.68
N SER A 4 -55.39 18.64 -68.78
CA SER A 4 -54.16 18.17 -68.17
C SER A 4 -54.25 18.24 -66.64
N GLY A 5 -53.93 17.15 -65.97
CA GLY A 5 -53.80 17.10 -64.51
C GLY A 5 -53.21 15.77 -64.07
N GLN A 6 -51.96 15.47 -64.45
CA GLN A 6 -51.21 14.42 -63.76
C GLN A 6 -50.80 14.98 -62.40
N ALA A 7 -51.46 14.50 -61.35
CA ALA A 7 -51.04 14.72 -59.98
C ALA A 7 -49.68 14.04 -59.78
N SER A 8 -48.63 14.85 -59.68
CA SER A 8 -47.34 14.43 -59.14
C SER A 8 -47.57 14.04 -57.68
N THR A 9 -47.60 12.75 -57.39
CA THR A 9 -47.67 12.24 -56.03
C THR A 9 -46.25 12.07 -55.55
N THR A 10 -45.72 13.03 -54.79
CA THR A 10 -44.38 12.91 -54.20
C THR A 10 -44.43 11.84 -53.10
N LEU A 11 -43.93 10.65 -53.42
CA LEU A 11 -43.67 9.61 -52.43
C LEU A 11 -42.39 9.97 -51.68
N THR A 12 -42.53 10.52 -50.48
CA THR A 12 -41.40 10.71 -49.56
C THR A 12 -41.10 9.37 -48.90
N ALA A 13 -40.21 8.58 -49.49
CA ALA A 13 -39.64 7.40 -48.84
C ALA A 13 -38.26 7.77 -48.30
N SER A 14 -38.03 7.57 -46.99
CA SER A 14 -36.68 7.60 -46.42
C SER A 14 -36.03 6.23 -46.65
N ALA A 15 -34.81 6.24 -47.17
CA ALA A 15 -33.96 5.06 -47.26
C ALA A 15 -32.72 5.29 -46.39
N THR A 16 -32.48 4.36 -45.46
CA THR A 16 -31.24 4.33 -44.67
C THR A 16 -30.29 3.34 -45.30
N LEU A 17 -29.08 3.78 -45.61
CA LEU A 17 -27.99 2.91 -46.04
C LEU A 17 -27.01 2.72 -44.88
N THR A 18 -26.83 1.48 -44.44
CA THR A 18 -25.79 1.11 -43.47
C THR A 18 -24.64 0.44 -44.22
N VAL A 19 -23.42 0.93 -44.00
CA VAL A 19 -22.20 0.33 -44.55
C VAL A 19 -21.38 -0.20 -43.37
N THR A 20 -21.08 -1.49 -43.38
CA THR A 20 -20.27 -2.17 -42.34
C THR A 20 -18.97 -2.71 -42.95
N GLY A 21 -17.96 -2.94 -42.11
CA GLY A 21 -16.69 -3.54 -42.52
C GLY A 21 -15.77 -2.62 -43.33
N VAL A 22 -15.92 -1.30 -43.21
CA VAL A 22 -15.04 -0.34 -43.88
C VAL A 22 -13.91 0.08 -42.94
N THR A 23 -12.67 0.05 -43.42
CA THR A 23 -11.49 0.45 -42.65
C THR A 23 -11.17 1.93 -42.84
N ALA A 24 -10.52 2.51 -41.84
CA ALA A 24 -9.97 3.86 -41.96
C ALA A 24 -8.95 3.97 -43.10
N SER A 25 -8.78 5.19 -43.61
CA SER A 25 -7.90 5.51 -44.72
C SER A 25 -7.14 6.80 -44.46
N SER A 26 -5.82 6.73 -44.63
CA SER A 26 -4.94 7.90 -44.67
C SER A 26 -5.04 8.69 -45.98
N THR A 27 -5.75 8.17 -46.99
CA THR A 27 -6.02 8.86 -48.26
C THR A 27 -7.38 9.54 -48.23
N ALA A 28 -7.40 10.85 -48.49
CA ALA A 28 -8.63 11.63 -48.58
C ALA A 28 -9.53 11.17 -49.73
N SER A 29 -10.85 11.14 -49.50
CA SER A 29 -11.88 10.87 -50.51
C SER A 29 -11.75 9.51 -51.20
N ASN A 30 -11.23 8.51 -50.50
CA ASN A 30 -10.90 7.19 -51.05
C ASN A 30 -12.11 6.26 -51.18
N LEU A 31 -13.15 6.43 -50.36
CA LEU A 31 -14.38 5.64 -50.44
C LEU A 31 -15.36 6.32 -51.39
N LEU A 32 -15.85 5.58 -52.39
CA LEU A 32 -16.82 6.08 -53.36
C LEU A 32 -18.17 5.42 -53.15
N LEU A 33 -19.18 6.20 -52.74
CA LEU A 33 -20.56 5.75 -52.71
C LEU A 33 -21.28 6.23 -53.98
N ARG A 34 -21.83 5.28 -54.73
CA ARG A 34 -22.67 5.56 -55.90
C ARG A 34 -24.06 4.99 -55.69
N VAL A 35 -25.06 5.85 -55.87
CA VAL A 35 -26.45 5.44 -56.02
C VAL A 35 -26.74 5.41 -57.52
N LEU A 36 -27.11 4.24 -58.03
CA LEU A 36 -27.42 4.04 -59.44
C LEU A 36 -28.92 3.84 -59.62
N LEU A 37 -29.50 4.40 -60.68
CA LEU A 37 -30.86 4.08 -61.16
C LEU A 37 -30.72 3.46 -62.55
N ASP A 38 -31.21 2.23 -62.73
CA ASP A 38 -31.10 1.47 -63.99
C ASP A 38 -29.66 1.36 -64.55
N GLY A 39 -28.66 1.31 -63.67
CA GLY A 39 -27.24 1.23 -64.03
C GLY A 39 -26.57 2.58 -64.26
N GLU A 40 -27.33 3.68 -64.32
CA GLU A 40 -26.80 5.03 -64.47
C GLU A 40 -26.61 5.74 -63.12
N PRO A 41 -25.50 6.47 -62.91
CA PRO A 41 -25.26 7.14 -61.63
C PRO A 41 -26.23 8.29 -61.38
N LEU A 42 -27.07 8.12 -60.36
CA LEU A 42 -27.98 9.13 -59.85
C LEU A 42 -27.25 10.12 -58.94
N VAL A 43 -26.42 9.59 -58.02
CA VAL A 43 -25.59 10.37 -57.09
C VAL A 43 -24.26 9.65 -56.91
N SER A 44 -23.16 10.41 -56.82
CA SER A 44 -21.82 9.89 -56.57
C SER A 44 -21.10 10.78 -55.56
N ASN A 45 -20.85 10.28 -54.36
CA ASN A 45 -20.15 11.00 -53.30
C ASN A 45 -18.89 10.26 -52.89
N ARG A 46 -17.84 11.03 -52.56
CA ARG A 46 -16.63 10.49 -51.96
C ARG A 46 -16.61 10.79 -50.47
N PHE A 47 -16.15 9.81 -49.71
CA PHE A 47 -16.01 9.87 -48.27
C PHE A 47 -14.58 9.49 -47.89
N THR A 48 -14.13 10.01 -46.77
CA THR A 48 -12.94 9.52 -46.08
C THR A 48 -13.41 8.90 -44.77
N ILE A 49 -12.90 7.72 -44.45
CA ILE A 49 -13.04 7.16 -43.11
C ILE A 49 -11.75 7.47 -42.37
N ILE A 50 -11.87 8.18 -41.26
CA ILE A 50 -10.75 8.61 -40.42
C ILE A 50 -10.70 7.74 -39.14
N LYS A 51 -9.51 7.53 -38.60
CA LYS A 51 -9.30 6.81 -37.34
C LYS A 51 -9.12 7.80 -36.20
N VAL A 52 -10.05 7.80 -35.26
CA VAL A 52 -10.04 8.71 -34.11
C VAL A 52 -10.40 7.89 -32.88
N ASP A 53 -9.39 7.56 -32.09
CA ASP A 53 -9.57 6.79 -30.86
C ASP A 53 -8.82 7.43 -29.68
N LEU A 54 -9.37 7.19 -28.49
CA LEU A 54 -8.78 7.47 -27.19
C LEU A 54 -8.72 6.13 -26.46
N VAL A 55 -7.52 5.65 -26.17
CA VAL A 55 -7.31 4.30 -25.62
C VAL A 55 -6.49 4.40 -24.33
N PRO A 56 -7.12 4.26 -23.15
CA PRO A 56 -6.39 4.16 -21.89
C PRO A 56 -5.69 2.80 -21.77
N ASN A 57 -4.66 2.72 -20.94
CA ASN A 57 -4.04 1.45 -20.55
C ASN A 57 -4.94 0.73 -19.52
N TYR A 58 -5.84 -0.15 -19.99
CA TYR A 58 -6.91 -0.74 -19.18
C TYR A 58 -6.41 -1.82 -18.22
N ASP A 59 -5.45 -2.64 -18.62
CA ASP A 59 -4.89 -3.68 -17.75
C ASP A 59 -3.70 -3.20 -16.91
N ARG A 60 -3.17 -2.02 -17.24
CA ARG A 60 -2.08 -1.31 -16.55
C ARG A 60 -0.74 -2.02 -16.71
N ASP A 61 -0.56 -2.66 -17.86
CA ASP A 61 0.70 -3.29 -18.21
C ASP A 61 1.69 -2.28 -18.81
N ASP A 62 2.71 -2.77 -19.50
CA ASP A 62 3.82 -1.96 -19.99
C ASP A 62 3.67 -1.40 -21.39
N ASP A 63 2.52 -1.61 -22.04
CA ASP A 63 2.16 -1.15 -23.37
C ASP A 63 0.67 -0.69 -23.41
N ILE A 64 0.20 -0.23 -24.57
CA ILE A 64 -1.22 0.00 -24.88
C ILE A 64 -1.48 -0.74 -26.19
N ASP A 65 -2.15 -1.87 -26.11
CA ASP A 65 -2.11 -2.89 -27.14
C ASP A 65 -3.48 -3.21 -27.76
N SER A 66 -3.61 -4.35 -28.44
CA SER A 66 -4.87 -4.76 -29.07
C SER A 66 -6.00 -5.08 -28.08
N GLU A 67 -5.69 -5.50 -26.85
CA GLU A 67 -6.67 -5.76 -25.81
C GLU A 67 -7.27 -4.44 -25.29
N ASP A 68 -6.44 -3.42 -25.08
CA ASP A 68 -6.91 -2.08 -24.71
C ASP A 68 -7.78 -1.45 -25.80
N VAL A 69 -7.33 -1.58 -27.06
CA VAL A 69 -8.10 -1.10 -28.22
C VAL A 69 -9.46 -1.81 -28.29
N ALA A 70 -9.52 -3.10 -27.95
CA ALA A 70 -10.78 -3.85 -27.92
C ALA A 70 -11.73 -3.35 -26.82
N LYS A 71 -11.22 -3.08 -25.61
CA LYS A 71 -12.01 -2.52 -24.49
C LYS A 71 -12.49 -1.09 -24.79
N ALA A 72 -11.62 -0.25 -25.35
CA ALA A 72 -11.98 1.10 -25.81
C ALA A 72 -13.08 1.05 -26.90
N ALA A 73 -12.97 0.12 -27.85
CA ALA A 73 -13.99 -0.11 -28.88
C ALA A 73 -15.32 -0.62 -28.29
N ALA A 74 -15.26 -1.41 -27.21
CA ALA A 74 -16.42 -1.86 -26.45
C ALA A 74 -17.03 -0.76 -25.55
N ARG A 75 -16.40 0.41 -25.46
CA ARG A 75 -16.81 1.55 -24.61
C ARG A 75 -16.85 1.18 -23.12
N GLU A 76 -15.93 0.34 -22.67
CA GLU A 76 -15.76 0.05 -21.25
C GLU A 76 -15.28 1.31 -20.52
N PRO A 77 -15.91 1.71 -19.39
CA PRO A 77 -15.41 2.82 -18.59
C PRO A 77 -14.02 2.54 -18.04
N PHE A 78 -13.11 3.52 -18.14
CA PHE A 78 -11.86 3.49 -17.40
C PHE A 78 -12.08 3.98 -15.97
N HIS A 79 -11.71 3.16 -14.98
CA HIS A 79 -11.95 3.41 -13.57
C HIS A 79 -10.68 3.90 -12.87
N PHE A 80 -10.73 5.12 -12.33
CA PHE A 80 -9.58 5.76 -11.71
C PHE A 80 -10.00 6.70 -10.58
N TRP A 81 -9.05 7.24 -9.83
CA TRP A 81 -9.33 8.11 -8.68
C TRP A 81 -9.07 9.59 -8.98
N ILE A 82 -9.54 10.43 -8.05
CA ILE A 82 -9.23 11.85 -7.98
C ILE A 82 -7.89 12.02 -7.27
N ASN A 83 -7.04 12.91 -7.79
CA ASN A 83 -5.79 13.32 -7.15
C ASN A 83 -6.08 14.40 -6.09
N ASP A 84 -6.51 13.96 -4.90
CA ASP A 84 -7.00 14.82 -3.81
C ASP A 84 -6.18 14.76 -2.51
N ASP A 85 -5.03 14.11 -2.53
CA ASP A 85 -3.95 14.25 -1.54
C ASP A 85 -3.00 15.43 -1.87
N ASP A 86 -2.02 15.67 -0.99
CA ASP A 86 -1.08 16.81 -1.03
C ASP A 86 0.34 16.25 -0.95
N ASP A 87 0.81 15.76 -2.08
CA ASP A 87 2.10 15.14 -2.28
C ASP A 87 3.09 16.10 -2.94
N SER A 88 4.36 16.00 -2.55
CA SER A 88 5.40 16.83 -3.15
C SER A 88 6.75 16.15 -3.24
N GLY A 89 7.48 16.48 -4.30
CA GLY A 89 8.82 15.98 -4.53
C GLY A 89 8.85 14.45 -4.66
N ALA A 90 9.60 13.78 -3.79
CA ALA A 90 9.77 12.32 -3.85
C ALA A 90 9.34 11.58 -2.56
N ASP A 91 9.09 12.32 -1.49
CA ASP A 91 8.83 11.82 -0.13
C ASP A 91 8.04 12.80 0.74
N GLY A 92 7.51 13.88 0.17
CA GLY A 92 6.67 14.84 0.87
C GLY A 92 5.20 14.50 0.70
N GLY A 93 4.41 14.70 1.76
CA GLY A 93 2.97 14.47 1.77
C GLY A 93 2.55 13.48 2.84
N ASN A 94 1.25 13.22 2.93
CA ASN A 94 0.71 12.26 3.87
C ASN A 94 -0.31 11.31 3.23
N ASP A 95 -0.50 11.33 1.91
CA ASP A 95 -1.42 10.47 1.15
C ASP A 95 -2.89 10.45 1.64
N ILE A 96 -3.27 11.28 2.62
CA ILE A 96 -4.62 11.23 3.21
C ILE A 96 -5.56 11.87 2.18
N PRO A 97 -6.52 11.11 1.62
CA PRO A 97 -7.40 11.67 0.60
C PRO A 97 -8.22 12.84 1.15
N GLY A 98 -8.14 13.98 0.47
CA GLY A 98 -8.83 15.22 0.82
C GLY A 98 -8.17 16.03 1.96
N ASP A 99 -6.98 15.64 2.43
CA ASP A 99 -6.18 16.47 3.33
C ASP A 99 -5.26 17.43 2.55
N GLY A 100 -4.93 18.57 3.15
CA GLY A 100 -4.05 19.55 2.51
C GLY A 100 -4.65 20.24 1.26
N SER A 101 -3.78 20.66 0.34
CA SER A 101 -4.17 21.23 -0.94
C SER A 101 -4.07 20.18 -2.05
N ALA A 102 -5.22 19.65 -2.46
CA ALA A 102 -5.32 18.63 -3.50
C ALA A 102 -4.40 18.87 -4.71
N ASP A 103 -3.57 17.90 -5.07
CA ASP A 103 -2.58 18.04 -6.15
C ASP A 103 -3.20 18.36 -7.51
N SER A 104 -4.40 17.85 -7.75
CA SER A 104 -5.17 18.21 -8.93
C SER A 104 -5.42 19.73 -9.09
N VAL A 105 -5.25 20.55 -8.04
CA VAL A 105 -5.34 22.01 -8.12
C VAL A 105 -4.01 22.71 -8.40
N ASN A 106 -2.87 22.02 -8.28
CA ASN A 106 -1.52 22.61 -8.27
C ASN A 106 -1.02 23.09 -9.64
N GLY A 107 -1.72 22.80 -10.75
CA GLY A 107 -1.40 23.35 -12.08
C GLY A 107 -0.09 22.83 -12.69
N SER A 108 0.61 21.95 -11.97
CA SER A 108 1.74 21.14 -12.41
C SER A 108 1.74 19.81 -11.67
N VAL A 109 2.44 18.82 -12.22
CA VAL A 109 2.87 17.63 -11.49
C VAL A 109 3.78 18.11 -10.35
N ASP A 110 3.45 17.90 -9.08
CA ASP A 110 4.18 18.48 -7.92
C ASP A 110 5.30 17.55 -7.38
N GLY A 111 5.69 16.56 -8.16
CA GLY A 111 6.80 15.68 -7.85
C GLY A 111 6.72 14.35 -8.56
N VAL A 112 7.72 13.51 -8.32
CA VAL A 112 7.67 12.11 -8.76
C VAL A 112 6.77 11.25 -7.86
N ARG A 113 6.39 11.75 -6.68
CA ARG A 113 5.42 11.10 -5.78
C ARG A 113 3.99 11.17 -6.36
N ASP A 114 3.61 12.37 -6.80
CA ASP A 114 2.35 12.71 -7.48
C ASP A 114 2.13 11.95 -8.81
N LEU A 115 3.18 11.43 -9.46
CA LEU A 115 3.03 10.66 -10.71
C LEU A 115 2.18 9.39 -10.57
N VAL A 116 1.99 8.86 -9.36
CA VAL A 116 1.09 7.71 -9.13
C VAL A 116 -0.38 8.06 -9.41
N ASP A 117 -0.74 9.35 -9.41
CA ASP A 117 -2.10 9.84 -9.63
C ASP A 117 -2.39 10.20 -11.09
N PHE A 118 -1.48 9.86 -12.00
CA PHE A 118 -1.63 10.05 -13.43
C PHE A 118 -1.84 8.73 -14.17
N PHE A 119 -2.67 8.73 -15.21
CA PHE A 119 -2.88 7.59 -16.09
C PHE A 119 -2.66 7.93 -17.57
N PRO A 120 -2.10 7.01 -18.37
CA PRO A 120 -1.81 7.25 -19.78
C PRO A 120 -3.03 6.98 -20.68
N VAL A 121 -3.24 7.87 -21.66
CA VAL A 121 -4.21 7.67 -22.75
C VAL A 121 -3.53 7.88 -24.09
N TRP A 122 -3.66 6.90 -24.98
CA TRP A 122 -3.22 6.99 -26.36
C TRP A 122 -4.24 7.72 -27.22
N VAL A 123 -3.80 8.85 -27.80
CA VAL A 123 -4.53 9.64 -28.79
C VAL A 123 -4.19 9.11 -30.19
N ASP A 124 -4.94 8.12 -30.64
CA ASP A 124 -4.68 7.43 -31.91
C ASP A 124 -5.33 8.17 -33.09
N ILE A 125 -4.58 9.15 -33.62
CA ILE A 125 -5.02 10.04 -34.70
C ILE A 125 -3.98 10.23 -35.82
N LYS A 126 -2.92 9.41 -35.90
CA LYS A 126 -1.84 9.60 -36.88
C LYS A 126 -2.34 9.64 -38.33
N ASP A 127 -3.18 8.68 -38.70
CA ASP A 127 -3.79 8.63 -40.03
C ASP A 127 -4.72 9.82 -40.27
N THR A 128 -5.43 10.25 -39.24
CA THR A 128 -6.33 11.40 -39.30
C THR A 128 -5.58 12.70 -39.52
N LEU A 129 -4.43 12.90 -38.89
CA LEU A 129 -3.57 14.07 -39.10
C LEU A 129 -3.06 14.17 -40.55
N SER A 130 -2.97 13.05 -41.27
CA SER A 130 -2.61 13.05 -42.70
C SER A 130 -3.74 13.51 -43.63
N VAL A 131 -5.00 13.34 -43.19
CA VAL A 131 -6.21 13.73 -43.94
C VAL A 131 -6.70 15.12 -43.54
N LEU A 132 -6.62 15.43 -42.24
CA LEU A 132 -7.07 16.65 -41.59
C LEU A 132 -5.85 17.36 -40.99
N PRO A 133 -5.03 18.03 -41.82
CA PRO A 133 -3.75 18.59 -41.39
C PRO A 133 -3.93 19.66 -40.32
N MET A 134 -3.03 19.70 -39.35
CA MET A 134 -3.06 20.66 -38.23
C MET A 134 -3.01 22.14 -38.64
N ALA A 135 -2.67 22.44 -39.91
CA ALA A 135 -2.76 23.79 -40.46
C ALA A 135 -4.22 24.28 -40.58
N ASP A 136 -5.14 23.34 -40.85
CA ASP A 136 -6.55 23.63 -41.15
C ASP A 136 -7.50 23.20 -40.03
N TYR A 137 -7.03 22.37 -39.09
CA TYR A 137 -7.84 21.79 -38.01
C TYR A 137 -7.17 21.96 -36.64
N ASP A 138 -8.01 22.13 -35.62
CA ASP A 138 -7.65 22.04 -34.20
C ASP A 138 -8.09 20.69 -33.64
N TYR A 139 -7.29 20.13 -32.74
CA TYR A 139 -7.56 18.89 -32.01
C TYR A 139 -7.67 19.24 -30.54
N VAL A 140 -8.84 18.98 -29.94
CA VAL A 140 -9.21 19.54 -28.64
C VAL A 140 -9.75 18.45 -27.74
N LEU A 141 -9.15 18.28 -26.56
CA LEU A 141 -9.73 17.46 -25.49
C LEU A 141 -10.79 18.27 -24.76
N LYS A 142 -11.97 17.70 -24.51
CA LYS A 142 -13.09 18.34 -23.82
C LYS A 142 -13.61 17.42 -22.72
N HIS A 143 -14.09 18.03 -21.65
CA HIS A 143 -14.78 17.32 -20.58
C HIS A 143 -15.86 18.23 -20.01
N ALA A 144 -17.10 17.76 -19.95
CA ALA A 144 -18.26 18.59 -19.61
C ALA A 144 -18.14 19.24 -18.22
N GLY A 145 -17.74 18.46 -17.22
CA GLY A 145 -17.56 18.92 -15.85
C GLY A 145 -16.21 19.54 -15.50
N GLY A 146 -15.25 19.61 -16.44
CA GLY A 146 -13.90 20.09 -16.11
C GLY A 146 -13.10 19.20 -15.15
N ALA A 147 -13.36 17.89 -15.11
CA ALA A 147 -12.91 16.97 -14.05
C ALA A 147 -11.53 16.35 -14.28
N LEU A 148 -10.79 16.78 -15.31
CA LEU A 148 -9.49 16.22 -15.68
C LEU A 148 -8.48 17.34 -15.88
N ASN A 149 -7.23 17.10 -15.50
CA ASN A 149 -6.09 17.78 -16.11
C ASN A 149 -5.40 16.85 -17.09
N ALA A 150 -4.60 17.43 -17.99
CA ALA A 150 -3.75 16.66 -18.88
C ALA A 150 -2.48 17.40 -19.26
N PHE A 151 -1.46 16.63 -19.61
CA PHE A 151 -0.30 17.10 -20.36
C PHE A 151 0.16 16.05 -21.37
N ALA A 152 0.83 16.51 -22.42
CA ALA A 152 1.40 15.63 -23.44
C ALA A 152 2.80 15.16 -23.01
N CYS A 153 3.08 13.87 -23.17
CA CYS A 153 4.39 13.29 -22.91
C CYS A 153 4.97 12.65 -24.19
N ASN A 154 6.26 12.30 -24.14
CA ASN A 154 6.96 11.72 -25.28
C ASN A 154 6.88 10.18 -25.34
N SER A 155 5.95 9.56 -24.62
CA SER A 155 5.75 8.12 -24.62
C SER A 155 5.11 7.62 -25.92
N LEU A 156 5.34 6.34 -26.20
CA LEU A 156 4.78 5.54 -27.27
C LEU A 156 3.73 4.58 -26.68
N PRO A 157 2.70 4.19 -27.44
CA PRO A 157 1.78 3.14 -27.02
C PRO A 157 2.49 1.80 -26.83
N ILE A 158 3.48 1.48 -27.68
CA ILE A 158 4.28 0.24 -27.56
C ILE A 158 5.75 0.60 -27.72
N SER A 159 6.60 0.16 -26.80
CA SER A 159 8.04 0.47 -26.85
C SER A 159 8.91 -0.57 -26.16
N SER A 160 10.04 -0.91 -26.77
CA SER A 160 11.11 -1.67 -26.10
C SER A 160 12.04 -0.79 -25.26
N ASN A 161 11.96 0.54 -25.39
CA ASN A 161 12.67 1.49 -24.54
C ASN A 161 11.80 1.81 -23.31
N PRO A 162 12.24 1.47 -22.08
CA PRO A 162 11.47 1.68 -20.86
C PRO A 162 11.12 3.14 -20.60
N ASP A 163 11.95 4.09 -21.01
CA ASP A 163 11.70 5.53 -20.82
C ASP A 163 10.60 6.09 -21.73
N LEU A 164 10.20 5.31 -22.74
CA LEU A 164 9.17 5.69 -23.72
C LEU A 164 7.90 4.84 -23.59
N LYS A 165 7.82 3.91 -22.64
CA LYS A 165 6.61 3.12 -22.42
C LYS A 165 5.46 3.98 -21.89
N PRO A 166 4.19 3.58 -22.06
CA PRO A 166 3.04 4.29 -21.49
C PRO A 166 3.11 4.40 -19.96
N ASN A 167 3.61 3.36 -19.30
CA ASN A 167 3.77 3.30 -17.85
C ASN A 167 5.11 3.87 -17.33
N ALA A 168 5.91 4.51 -18.19
CA ALA A 168 7.23 5.02 -17.81
C ALA A 168 7.20 6.00 -16.62
N HIS A 169 6.09 6.72 -16.43
CA HIS A 169 5.86 7.60 -15.29
C HIS A 169 5.97 6.91 -13.92
N LEU A 170 5.75 5.59 -13.87
CA LEU A 170 5.80 4.80 -12.65
C LEU A 170 7.16 4.14 -12.40
N TYR A 171 8.05 4.08 -13.39
CA TYR A 171 9.22 3.20 -13.35
C TYR A 171 10.53 3.84 -13.82
N SER A 172 10.46 4.87 -14.67
CA SER A 172 11.63 5.54 -15.24
C SER A 172 11.98 6.81 -14.47
N THR A 173 13.15 6.80 -13.82
CA THR A 173 13.73 8.00 -13.22
C THR A 173 13.95 9.12 -14.24
N SER A 174 14.28 8.78 -15.49
CA SER A 174 14.45 9.78 -16.56
C SER A 174 13.13 10.43 -16.97
N PHE A 175 12.03 9.67 -16.94
CA PHE A 175 10.68 10.23 -17.10
C PHE A 175 10.37 11.16 -15.92
N GLY A 176 10.61 10.70 -14.69
CA GLY A 176 10.40 11.49 -13.47
C GLY A 176 11.17 12.81 -13.48
N ASP A 177 12.45 12.80 -13.86
CA ASP A 177 13.29 14.00 -13.97
C ASP A 177 12.75 15.00 -15.01
N THR A 178 12.08 14.50 -16.06
CA THR A 178 11.55 15.33 -17.15
C THR A 178 10.17 15.89 -16.83
N TYR A 179 9.31 15.08 -16.22
CA TYR A 179 7.88 15.36 -16.11
C TYR A 179 7.38 15.55 -14.66
N GLY A 180 8.20 15.28 -13.64
CA GLY A 180 7.82 15.42 -12.23
C GLY A 180 7.60 16.86 -11.75
N THR A 181 7.80 17.87 -12.62
CA THR A 181 7.44 19.28 -12.36
C THR A 181 6.70 19.89 -13.56
N TYR A 182 6.05 19.07 -14.39
CA TYR A 182 5.50 19.52 -15.67
C TYR A 182 4.17 20.24 -15.49
N ASN A 183 3.94 21.33 -16.22
CA ASN A 183 2.67 22.06 -16.14
C ASN A 183 1.52 21.24 -16.73
N VAL A 184 0.38 21.23 -16.03
CA VAL A 184 -0.83 20.56 -16.49
C VAL A 184 -1.90 21.56 -16.94
N GLY A 185 -2.74 21.14 -17.89
CA GLY A 185 -3.86 21.93 -18.38
C GLY A 185 -5.19 21.31 -17.99
N GLN A 186 -6.10 22.09 -17.39
CA GLN A 186 -7.46 21.62 -17.13
C GLN A 186 -8.23 21.41 -18.44
N ILE A 187 -8.83 20.24 -18.59
CA ILE A 187 -9.71 19.90 -19.69
C ILE A 187 -11.12 20.39 -19.34
N THR A 188 -11.49 21.57 -19.82
CA THR A 188 -12.81 22.17 -19.55
C THR A 188 -13.85 21.83 -20.62
N ALA A 189 -15.09 22.27 -20.44
CA ALA A 189 -16.14 22.16 -21.47
C ALA A 189 -15.79 22.96 -22.75
N SER A 190 -15.03 24.05 -22.61
CA SER A 190 -14.49 24.83 -23.74
C SER A 190 -13.35 24.10 -24.46
N GLY A 191 -12.72 23.16 -23.77
CA GLY A 191 -11.66 22.29 -24.26
C GLY A 191 -10.24 22.78 -23.98
N LEU A 192 -9.31 21.83 -24.05
CA LEU A 192 -7.86 21.98 -24.01
C LEU A 192 -7.30 21.59 -25.38
N THR A 193 -6.80 22.57 -26.13
CA THR A 193 -6.23 22.33 -27.46
C THR A 193 -4.89 21.60 -27.35
N LEU A 194 -4.75 20.49 -28.07
CA LEU A 194 -3.51 19.72 -28.14
C LEU A 194 -2.39 20.53 -28.80
N PRO A 195 -1.19 20.61 -28.19
CA PRO A 195 -0.10 21.42 -28.74
C PRO A 195 0.36 20.95 -30.12
N GLN A 196 0.73 21.89 -30.99
CA GLN A 196 1.27 21.59 -32.32
C GLN A 196 2.52 20.69 -32.26
N GLY A 197 3.37 20.85 -31.24
CA GLY A 197 4.53 20.00 -31.02
C GLY A 197 4.13 18.53 -30.79
N PHE A 198 3.16 18.28 -29.92
CA PHE A 198 2.63 16.94 -29.65
C PHE A 198 2.03 16.29 -30.90
N LEU A 199 1.18 17.02 -31.63
CA LEU A 199 0.61 16.54 -32.89
C LEU A 199 1.70 16.23 -33.95
N SER A 200 2.82 16.96 -33.94
CA SER A 200 3.96 16.66 -34.82
C SER A 200 4.71 15.40 -34.39
N GLU A 201 4.82 15.14 -33.10
CA GLU A 201 5.41 13.91 -32.55
C GLU A 201 4.55 12.67 -32.88
N ILE A 202 3.20 12.79 -32.87
CA ILE A 202 2.31 11.72 -33.36
C ILE A 202 2.62 11.39 -34.82
N LEU A 203 2.67 12.40 -35.70
CA LEU A 203 2.89 12.21 -37.13
C LEU A 203 4.25 11.59 -37.46
N ASN A 204 5.31 12.10 -36.82
CA ASN A 204 6.68 11.80 -37.21
C ASN A 204 7.29 10.63 -36.43
N ASN A 205 6.86 10.42 -35.19
CA ASN A 205 7.50 9.51 -34.23
C ASN A 205 6.52 8.56 -33.52
N ASP A 206 5.22 8.57 -33.86
CA ASP A 206 4.18 7.73 -33.24
C ASP A 206 3.96 7.99 -31.73
N ARG A 207 4.45 9.11 -31.20
CA ARG A 207 4.32 9.49 -29.78
C ARG A 207 3.00 10.21 -29.54
N GLY A 208 2.00 9.44 -29.14
CA GLY A 208 0.62 9.91 -28.98
C GLY A 208 0.06 9.78 -27.58
N ILE A 209 0.90 9.72 -26.54
CA ILE A 209 0.43 9.59 -25.15
C ILE A 209 0.23 10.96 -24.52
N VAL A 210 -0.94 11.12 -23.89
CA VAL A 210 -1.18 12.16 -22.88
C VAL A 210 -1.29 11.49 -21.52
N LEU A 211 -0.80 12.14 -20.46
CA LEU A 211 -1.10 11.75 -19.08
C LEU A 211 -2.23 12.62 -18.55
N LEU A 212 -3.14 11.99 -17.81
CA LEU A 212 -4.29 12.64 -17.19
C LEU A 212 -4.34 12.34 -15.70
N GLU A 213 -4.89 13.26 -14.93
CA GLU A 213 -5.23 13.08 -13.52
C GLU A 213 -6.68 13.53 -13.29
N GLY A 214 -7.33 12.95 -12.27
CA GLY A 214 -8.68 13.31 -11.86
C GLY A 214 -8.70 14.54 -10.96
N ARG A 215 -9.58 15.51 -11.23
CA ARG A 215 -9.81 16.71 -10.41
C ARG A 215 -11.06 16.67 -9.56
N SER A 216 -12.07 15.92 -10.00
CA SER A 216 -13.36 15.83 -9.33
C SER A 216 -14.11 14.58 -9.78
N ALA A 217 -15.08 14.15 -8.97
CA ALA A 217 -15.87 12.97 -9.28
C ALA A 217 -16.72 13.19 -10.53
N THR A 218 -16.76 12.20 -11.42
CA THR A 218 -17.56 12.26 -12.66
C THR A 218 -17.72 10.89 -13.30
N THR A 219 -18.77 10.75 -14.10
CA THR A 219 -18.96 9.66 -15.08
C THR A 219 -19.10 10.21 -16.51
N ASP A 220 -18.87 11.52 -16.71
CA ASP A 220 -18.89 12.11 -18.04
C ASP A 220 -17.64 11.65 -18.81
N PRO A 221 -17.75 11.37 -20.12
CA PRO A 221 -16.61 10.88 -20.90
C PRO A 221 -15.59 12.00 -21.16
N LEU A 222 -14.34 11.61 -21.35
CA LEU A 222 -13.36 12.43 -22.05
C LEU A 222 -13.70 12.45 -23.54
N VAL A 223 -13.68 13.63 -24.17
CA VAL A 223 -14.03 13.80 -25.58
C VAL A 223 -12.86 14.36 -26.36
N LEU A 224 -12.48 13.73 -27.46
CA LEU A 224 -11.59 14.31 -28.47
C LEU A 224 -12.43 14.91 -29.59
N GLU A 225 -12.38 16.23 -29.75
CA GLU A 225 -13.03 16.98 -30.82
C GLU A 225 -12.01 17.41 -31.89
N ILE A 226 -12.36 17.20 -33.16
CA ILE A 226 -11.63 17.77 -34.30
C ILE A 226 -12.45 18.90 -34.88
N ARG A 227 -11.88 20.12 -34.86
CA ARG A 227 -12.56 21.35 -35.29
C ARG A 227 -11.86 21.96 -36.49
N ARG A 228 -12.62 22.34 -37.51
CA ARG A 228 -12.08 23.08 -38.67
C ARG A 228 -11.84 24.54 -38.31
N LYS A 229 -10.64 25.05 -38.57
CA LYS A 229 -10.23 26.43 -38.22
C LYS A 229 -11.00 27.50 -38.99
N SER A 230 -11.39 27.22 -40.24
CA SER A 230 -12.02 28.22 -41.11
C SER A 230 -13.36 28.73 -40.58
N ASP A 231 -14.11 27.90 -39.86
CA ASP A 231 -15.48 28.19 -39.43
C ASP A 231 -15.84 27.59 -38.07
N SER A 232 -14.87 27.03 -37.36
CA SER A 232 -15.06 26.34 -36.08
C SER A 232 -16.04 25.17 -36.12
N ALA A 233 -16.29 24.58 -37.29
CA ALA A 233 -17.18 23.44 -37.43
C ALA A 233 -16.54 22.18 -36.83
N THR A 234 -17.26 21.50 -35.93
CA THR A 234 -16.89 20.17 -35.44
C THR A 234 -17.03 19.15 -36.57
N ILE A 235 -15.94 18.44 -36.85
CA ILE A 235 -15.84 17.44 -37.93
C ILE A 235 -16.04 16.03 -37.39
N CYS A 236 -15.50 15.76 -36.20
CA CYS A 236 -15.55 14.47 -35.53
C CYS A 236 -15.44 14.67 -34.03
N GLU A 237 -16.14 13.84 -33.26
CA GLU A 237 -15.94 13.67 -31.83
C GLU A 237 -15.78 12.17 -31.52
N LYS A 238 -14.89 11.86 -30.59
CA LYS A 238 -14.73 10.52 -30.02
C LYS A 238 -14.77 10.62 -28.51
N GLU A 239 -15.59 9.76 -27.90
CA GLU A 239 -15.71 9.67 -26.45
C GLU A 239 -14.92 8.48 -25.90
N MET A 240 -14.29 8.68 -24.75
CA MET A 240 -13.72 7.67 -23.87
C MET A 240 -14.51 7.70 -22.55
N PRO A 241 -15.37 6.72 -22.30
CA PRO A 241 -16.07 6.60 -21.01
C PRO A 241 -15.07 6.41 -19.87
N LEU A 242 -15.35 7.03 -18.72
CA LEU A 242 -14.53 6.95 -17.53
C LEU A 242 -15.39 7.11 -16.28
N SER A 243 -14.86 6.70 -15.14
CA SER A 243 -15.46 6.88 -13.82
C SER A 243 -14.38 7.33 -12.84
N LEU A 244 -14.56 8.52 -12.28
CA LEU A 244 -13.69 9.12 -11.28
C LEU A 244 -14.43 9.33 -9.97
N SER A 245 -13.81 8.94 -8.87
CA SER A 245 -14.28 9.17 -7.49
C SER A 245 -13.09 9.24 -6.53
N GLY A 246 -13.34 9.39 -5.23
CA GLY A 246 -12.25 9.28 -4.25
C GLY A 246 -11.64 7.87 -4.29
N VAL A 247 -10.33 7.77 -4.03
CA VAL A 247 -9.63 6.47 -4.03
C VAL A 247 -10.23 5.49 -3.02
N GLU A 248 -10.77 5.99 -1.90
CA GLU A 248 -11.44 5.18 -0.87
C GLU A 248 -12.76 4.54 -1.33
N ASP A 249 -13.30 4.94 -2.49
CA ASP A 249 -14.49 4.33 -3.10
C ASP A 249 -14.13 3.17 -4.06
N MET A 250 -12.85 2.82 -4.17
CA MET A 250 -12.33 1.75 -5.03
C MET A 250 -11.95 0.49 -4.23
N TYR A 251 -12.07 0.50 -2.91
CA TYR A 251 -11.73 -0.63 -2.06
C TYR A 251 -12.59 -0.74 -0.80
N ARG A 252 -12.49 -1.89 -0.13
CA ARG A 252 -13.24 -2.19 1.10
C ARG A 252 -12.47 -1.83 2.34
N TRP A 253 -13.17 -1.57 3.44
CA TRP A 253 -12.56 -1.17 4.71
C TRP A 253 -13.03 -2.05 5.87
N ILE A 254 -12.10 -2.62 6.63
CA ILE A 254 -12.34 -3.34 7.87
C ILE A 254 -11.78 -2.51 9.02
N ASN A 255 -12.65 -1.95 9.86
CA ASN A 255 -12.24 -1.18 11.02
C ASN A 255 -12.39 -2.01 12.31
N LEU A 256 -11.24 -2.37 12.89
CA LEU A 256 -11.12 -3.17 14.11
C LEU A 256 -10.76 -2.31 15.33
N ARG A 257 -10.65 -0.98 15.21
CA ARG A 257 -10.21 -0.10 16.32
C ARG A 257 -11.07 -0.25 17.57
N GLY A 258 -12.39 -0.41 17.39
CA GLY A 258 -13.34 -0.56 18.49
C GLY A 258 -13.14 -1.84 19.33
N VAL A 259 -12.43 -2.86 18.82
CA VAL A 259 -12.18 -4.11 19.56
C VAL A 259 -11.35 -3.86 20.81
N ALA A 260 -10.38 -2.96 20.72
CA ALA A 260 -9.53 -2.52 21.83
C ALA A 260 -10.00 -1.17 22.42
N ASN A 261 -11.28 -0.82 22.27
CA ASN A 261 -11.87 0.45 22.73
C ASN A 261 -11.26 1.73 22.11
N GLY A 262 -10.63 1.62 20.95
CA GLY A 262 -10.16 2.77 20.18
C GLY A 262 -11.33 3.58 19.61
N PRO A 263 -11.16 4.90 19.41
CA PRO A 263 -12.15 5.72 18.71
C PRO A 263 -12.32 5.23 17.26
N VAL A 264 -13.56 5.29 16.77
CA VAL A 264 -13.97 4.90 15.41
C VAL A 264 -14.75 6.06 14.79
N SER A 265 -14.21 6.67 13.75
CA SER A 265 -14.82 7.67 12.88
C SER A 265 -15.35 7.05 11.58
N ARG A 266 -14.68 6.01 11.05
CA ARG A 266 -15.06 5.30 9.83
C ARG A 266 -15.48 3.87 10.16
N THR A 267 -16.75 3.53 9.92
CA THR A 267 -17.21 2.15 10.15
C THR A 267 -16.64 1.19 9.11
N THR A 268 -16.58 -0.09 9.45
CA THR A 268 -16.35 -1.16 8.47
C THR A 268 -17.35 -1.05 7.31
N ASP A 269 -16.82 -1.12 6.08
CA ASP A 269 -17.58 -1.17 4.85
C ASP A 269 -17.04 -2.30 3.96
N LEU A 270 -17.88 -3.31 3.77
CA LEU A 270 -17.57 -4.50 2.99
C LEU A 270 -18.36 -4.56 1.68
N SER A 271 -19.12 -3.50 1.38
CA SER A 271 -19.90 -3.40 0.15
C SER A 271 -18.99 -3.46 -1.08
N GLU A 272 -19.59 -3.80 -2.22
CA GLU A 272 -18.87 -3.73 -3.49
C GLU A 272 -18.51 -2.26 -3.79
N PRO A 273 -17.22 -1.93 -4.06
CA PRO A 273 -16.82 -0.55 -4.32
C PRO A 273 -17.48 0.00 -5.59
N ASP A 274 -18.12 1.16 -5.48
CA ASP A 274 -18.88 1.75 -6.58
C ASP A 274 -17.99 2.12 -7.78
N ASN A 275 -16.73 2.54 -7.53
CA ASN A 275 -15.82 2.99 -8.58
C ASN A 275 -14.76 1.95 -8.97
N TYR A 276 -14.77 0.76 -8.37
CA TYR A 276 -13.95 -0.37 -8.82
C TYR A 276 -14.69 -1.70 -8.53
N PRO A 277 -15.73 -1.99 -9.33
CA PRO A 277 -16.62 -3.11 -9.05
C PRO A 277 -15.91 -4.46 -9.15
N ASP A 278 -16.45 -5.46 -8.46
CA ASP A 278 -15.88 -6.80 -8.37
C ASP A 278 -15.78 -7.49 -9.74
N ALA A 279 -16.57 -7.07 -10.73
CA ALA A 279 -16.49 -7.57 -12.10
C ALA A 279 -15.14 -7.27 -12.79
N LEU A 280 -14.40 -6.27 -12.32
CA LEU A 280 -13.04 -5.95 -12.79
C LEU A 280 -11.98 -6.80 -12.07
N CYS A 281 -12.32 -7.27 -10.86
CA CYS A 281 -11.44 -8.04 -10.00
C CYS A 281 -11.43 -9.54 -10.35
N SER A 282 -10.31 -10.18 -10.02
CA SER A 282 -10.11 -11.61 -9.93
C SER A 282 -10.81 -12.20 -8.71
N SER A 283 -10.72 -13.52 -8.57
CA SER A 283 -11.17 -14.23 -7.37
C SER A 283 -10.28 -14.01 -6.13
N LYS A 284 -9.12 -13.35 -6.26
CA LYS A 284 -8.13 -13.18 -5.18
C LYS A 284 -8.41 -11.94 -4.34
N SER A 285 -7.88 -11.92 -3.12
CA SER A 285 -7.99 -10.79 -2.20
C SER A 285 -6.66 -10.39 -1.59
N VAL A 286 -6.45 -9.09 -1.41
CA VAL A 286 -5.36 -8.52 -0.61
C VAL A 286 -5.98 -7.85 0.61
N ALA A 287 -5.51 -8.21 1.81
CA ALA A 287 -5.84 -7.51 3.04
C ALA A 287 -4.57 -6.83 3.57
N PHE A 288 -4.58 -5.50 3.69
CA PHE A 288 -3.43 -4.73 4.16
C PHE A 288 -3.66 -4.20 5.57
N LEU A 289 -2.70 -4.41 6.48
CA LEU A 289 -2.69 -3.86 7.84
C LEU A 289 -1.51 -2.90 8.04
N HIS A 290 -1.83 -1.67 8.44
CA HIS A 290 -0.85 -0.70 8.90
C HIS A 290 -0.18 -1.09 10.24
N GLY A 291 0.89 -0.38 10.57
CA GLY A 291 1.71 -0.60 11.76
C GLY A 291 1.34 0.17 13.02
N TYR A 292 2.36 0.37 13.86
CA TYR A 292 2.31 1.13 15.11
C TYR A 292 2.24 2.65 14.88
N SER A 293 1.65 3.38 15.82
CA SER A 293 1.57 4.85 15.82
C SER A 293 0.79 5.45 14.64
N VAL A 294 -0.10 4.67 14.04
CA VAL A 294 -1.02 5.09 12.98
C VAL A 294 -2.44 5.22 13.56
N ASN A 295 -2.97 6.44 13.61
CA ASN A 295 -4.36 6.68 13.99
C ASN A 295 -5.31 6.44 12.80
N GLU A 296 -6.62 6.52 13.04
CA GLU A 296 -7.63 6.24 12.01
C GLU A 296 -7.53 7.15 10.79
N GLU A 297 -7.12 8.41 10.98
CA GLU A 297 -6.94 9.37 9.89
C GLU A 297 -5.70 9.01 9.08
N ALA A 298 -4.56 8.81 9.73
CA ALA A 298 -3.32 8.39 9.08
C ALA A 298 -3.47 7.01 8.40
N ALA A 299 -4.34 6.13 8.90
CA ALA A 299 -4.64 4.86 8.25
C ALA A 299 -5.30 5.06 6.88
N ARG A 300 -6.03 6.16 6.64
CA ARG A 300 -6.58 6.48 5.30
C ARG A 300 -5.44 6.64 4.30
N GLY A 301 -4.41 7.42 4.63
CA GLY A 301 -3.25 7.60 3.75
C GLY A 301 -2.45 6.31 3.52
N TRP A 302 -2.18 5.54 4.57
CA TRP A 302 -1.53 4.22 4.41
C TRP A 302 -2.32 3.28 3.51
N ASN A 303 -3.63 3.21 3.69
CA ASN A 303 -4.48 2.29 2.93
C ASN A 303 -4.66 2.75 1.47
N ALA A 304 -4.88 4.04 1.25
CA ALA A 304 -4.99 4.63 -0.08
C ALA A 304 -3.70 4.38 -0.87
N GLU A 305 -2.55 4.69 -0.29
CA GLU A 305 -1.27 4.57 -0.99
C GLU A 305 -0.92 3.12 -1.32
N MET A 306 -1.17 2.19 -0.39
CA MET A 306 -0.98 0.77 -0.66
C MET A 306 -1.95 0.26 -1.76
N PHE A 307 -3.18 0.76 -1.81
CA PHE A 307 -4.10 0.46 -2.90
C PHE A 307 -3.59 1.00 -4.24
N LYS A 308 -3.23 2.29 -4.33
CA LYS A 308 -2.72 2.95 -5.54
C LYS A 308 -1.52 2.18 -6.11
N ARG A 309 -0.56 1.82 -5.26
CA ARG A 309 0.64 1.05 -5.66
C ARG A 309 0.29 -0.35 -6.14
N MET A 310 -0.57 -1.08 -5.43
CA MET A 310 -1.01 -2.40 -5.88
C MET A 310 -1.81 -2.33 -7.20
N TYR A 311 -2.66 -1.33 -7.37
CA TYR A 311 -3.41 -1.09 -8.61
C TYR A 311 -2.45 -0.95 -9.80
N TRP A 312 -1.38 -0.18 -9.65
CA TRP A 312 -0.40 0.06 -10.71
C TRP A 312 0.51 -1.11 -11.05
N THR A 313 0.61 -2.12 -10.18
CA THR A 313 1.27 -3.39 -10.57
C THR A 313 0.48 -4.19 -11.61
N GLY A 314 -0.77 -3.81 -11.90
CA GLY A 314 -1.71 -4.63 -12.66
C GLY A 314 -2.51 -5.60 -11.79
N SER A 315 -2.43 -5.51 -10.45
CA SER A 315 -3.22 -6.34 -9.54
C SER A 315 -4.72 -6.24 -9.84
N ARG A 316 -5.36 -7.39 -9.96
CA ARG A 316 -6.80 -7.55 -10.08
C ARG A 316 -7.40 -8.10 -8.80
N ALA A 317 -6.65 -8.21 -7.70
CA ALA A 317 -7.20 -8.70 -6.44
C ALA A 317 -8.12 -7.67 -5.78
N LYS A 318 -9.18 -8.13 -5.10
CA LYS A 318 -10.01 -7.27 -4.26
C LYS A 318 -9.19 -6.74 -3.09
N PHE A 319 -9.21 -5.43 -2.86
CA PHE A 319 -8.44 -4.82 -1.78
C PHE A 319 -9.30 -4.56 -0.54
N TYR A 320 -8.76 -4.95 0.62
CA TYR A 320 -9.34 -4.75 1.94
C TYR A 320 -8.34 -3.99 2.81
N ALA A 321 -8.63 -2.71 3.02
CA ALA A 321 -7.93 -1.85 3.96
C ALA A 321 -8.31 -2.25 5.40
N VAL A 322 -7.35 -2.61 6.24
CA VAL A 322 -7.61 -3.00 7.63
C VAL A 322 -6.98 -2.02 8.60
N THR A 323 -7.83 -1.44 9.45
CA THR A 323 -7.44 -0.42 10.43
C THR A 323 -7.69 -0.92 11.85
N TRP A 324 -6.73 -0.71 12.76
CA TRP A 324 -6.79 -1.21 14.13
C TRP A 324 -6.21 -0.18 15.12
N PHE A 325 -6.41 -0.40 16.43
CA PHE A 325 -6.03 0.59 17.44
C PHE A 325 -4.55 0.47 17.86
N GLY A 326 -3.64 0.75 16.92
CA GLY A 326 -2.19 0.68 17.11
C GLY A 326 -1.51 1.99 17.52
N ASN A 327 -2.27 2.99 17.98
CA ASN A 327 -1.78 4.33 18.33
C ASN A 327 -2.21 4.81 19.73
N ASP A 328 -2.54 3.91 20.65
CA ASP A 328 -2.83 4.32 22.02
C ASP A 328 -1.60 4.95 22.67
N SER A 329 -1.80 5.98 23.50
CA SER A 329 -0.84 6.95 24.02
C SER A 329 -0.36 8.02 23.03
N GLN A 330 -0.77 8.01 21.76
CA GLN A 330 -0.35 9.04 20.80
C GLN A 330 -0.73 10.45 21.27
N GLN A 331 0.25 11.36 21.30
CA GLN A 331 0.06 12.73 21.76
C GLN A 331 0.46 13.75 20.68
N SER A 332 -0.46 14.66 20.34
CA SER A 332 -0.18 15.75 19.40
C SER A 332 0.94 16.67 19.88
N TRP A 333 0.99 16.98 21.19
CA TRP A 333 2.04 17.83 21.79
C TRP A 333 3.43 17.17 21.84
N LEU A 334 3.52 15.86 21.55
CA LEU A 334 4.78 15.15 21.33
C LEU A 334 5.11 14.99 19.83
N GLY A 335 4.50 15.80 18.96
CA GLY A 335 4.69 15.70 17.51
C GLY A 335 4.04 14.44 16.93
N GLY A 336 2.90 14.02 17.48
CA GLY A 336 2.20 12.80 17.03
C GLY A 336 2.89 11.49 17.43
N LYS A 337 3.85 11.54 18.35
CA LYS A 337 4.53 10.34 18.86
C LYS A 337 3.64 9.54 19.80
N THR A 338 3.86 8.24 19.79
CA THR A 338 3.21 7.25 20.63
C THR A 338 4.28 6.70 21.58
N PRO A 339 4.31 7.09 22.88
CA PRO A 339 5.38 6.71 23.82
C PRO A 339 5.22 5.32 24.47
N ASP A 340 4.00 4.78 24.52
CA ASP A 340 3.73 3.44 25.07
C ASP A 340 3.53 2.45 23.91
N TYR A 341 4.57 1.67 23.61
CA TYR A 341 4.46 0.60 22.62
C TYR A 341 3.77 -0.64 23.16
N HIS A 342 3.98 -0.96 24.44
CA HIS A 342 3.51 -2.21 25.03
C HIS A 342 1.99 -2.26 25.07
N VAL A 343 1.31 -1.17 25.38
CA VAL A 343 -0.17 -1.12 25.31
C VAL A 343 -0.68 -1.44 23.89
N ASN A 344 0.05 -1.02 22.86
CA ASN A 344 -0.32 -1.30 21.47
C ASN A 344 0.00 -2.74 21.05
N VAL A 345 1.00 -3.38 21.66
CA VAL A 345 1.21 -4.84 21.54
C VAL A 345 0.03 -5.60 22.16
N VAL A 346 -0.48 -5.15 23.31
CA VAL A 346 -1.70 -5.71 23.91
C VAL A 346 -2.88 -5.57 22.96
N HIS A 347 -3.12 -4.38 22.41
CA HIS A 347 -4.19 -4.15 21.43
C HIS A 347 -4.05 -5.04 20.18
N ALA A 348 -2.83 -5.26 19.69
CA ALA A 348 -2.58 -6.17 18.58
C ALA A 348 -3.02 -7.61 18.89
N LEU A 349 -2.63 -8.12 20.07
CA LEU A 349 -3.01 -9.47 20.52
C LEU A 349 -4.51 -9.60 20.79
N ASP A 350 -5.13 -8.60 21.44
CA ASP A 350 -6.57 -8.58 21.74
C ASP A 350 -7.43 -8.50 20.47
N THR A 351 -6.93 -7.81 19.43
CA THR A 351 -7.66 -7.61 18.16
C THR A 351 -7.55 -8.82 17.22
N ALA A 352 -6.58 -9.71 17.44
CA ALA A 352 -6.24 -10.80 16.52
C ALA A 352 -7.42 -11.74 16.20
N GLY A 353 -8.24 -12.07 17.19
CA GLY A 353 -9.43 -12.91 17.00
C GLY A 353 -10.49 -12.27 16.11
N ALA A 354 -10.65 -10.94 16.20
CA ALA A 354 -11.55 -10.20 15.34
C ALA A 354 -11.03 -10.12 13.90
N LEU A 355 -9.71 -9.95 13.70
CA LEU A 355 -9.12 -10.03 12.36
C LEU A 355 -9.38 -11.40 11.74
N ALA A 356 -9.05 -12.49 12.45
CA ALA A 356 -9.26 -13.85 11.95
C ALA A 356 -10.72 -14.09 11.56
N SER A 357 -11.66 -13.62 12.38
CA SER A 357 -13.09 -13.72 12.10
C SER A 357 -13.50 -12.93 10.85
N ASN A 358 -12.96 -11.73 10.64
CA ASN A 358 -13.27 -10.94 9.44
C ASN A 358 -12.68 -11.58 8.17
N LEU A 359 -11.41 -12.01 8.22
CA LEU A 359 -10.76 -12.67 7.09
C LEU A 359 -11.54 -13.93 6.68
N ASN A 360 -11.86 -14.80 7.64
CA ASN A 360 -12.50 -16.09 7.34
C ASN A 360 -13.97 -15.96 6.87
N ASN A 361 -14.70 -14.94 7.32
CA ASN A 361 -16.14 -14.85 7.08
C ASN A 361 -16.52 -13.80 6.02
N HIS A 362 -15.64 -12.84 5.72
CA HIS A 362 -15.98 -11.68 4.91
C HIS A 362 -15.00 -11.39 3.78
N VAL A 363 -13.76 -11.89 3.86
CA VAL A 363 -12.79 -11.78 2.78
C VAL A 363 -12.86 -13.07 1.96
N GLY A 364 -13.38 -12.97 0.74
CA GLY A 364 -13.50 -14.12 -0.16
C GLY A 364 -12.19 -14.45 -0.87
N GLY A 365 -12.08 -15.66 -1.41
CA GLY A 365 -10.98 -16.05 -2.29
C GLY A 365 -9.68 -16.41 -1.58
N ASP A 366 -8.59 -16.50 -2.36
CA ASP A 366 -7.25 -16.68 -1.83
C ASP A 366 -6.75 -15.36 -1.24
N ILE A 367 -6.60 -15.33 0.09
CA ILE A 367 -6.21 -14.12 0.82
C ILE A 367 -4.70 -14.01 0.89
N THR A 368 -4.16 -12.91 0.36
CA THR A 368 -2.82 -12.43 0.65
C THR A 368 -2.91 -11.36 1.73
N LEU A 369 -2.46 -11.70 2.93
CA LEU A 369 -2.41 -10.79 4.07
C LEU A 369 -1.05 -10.08 4.07
N ALA A 370 -1.03 -8.75 3.97
CA ALA A 370 0.18 -7.95 4.05
C ALA A 370 0.11 -7.08 5.32
N ALA A 371 1.15 -7.13 6.15
CA ALA A 371 1.17 -6.35 7.39
C ALA A 371 2.51 -5.66 7.58
N HIS A 372 2.45 -4.40 7.98
CA HIS A 372 3.61 -3.56 8.26
C HIS A 372 3.91 -3.48 9.76
N SER A 373 5.18 -3.46 10.15
CA SER A 373 5.61 -3.12 11.51
C SER A 373 4.90 -3.96 12.58
N LEU A 374 4.32 -3.34 13.62
CA LEU A 374 3.58 -4.00 14.71
C LEU A 374 2.29 -4.69 14.23
N GLY A 375 1.74 -4.32 13.08
CA GLY A 375 0.63 -5.05 12.44
C GLY A 375 0.97 -6.53 12.23
N ASN A 376 2.27 -6.87 12.21
CA ASN A 376 2.73 -8.25 12.17
C ASN A 376 2.46 -9.05 13.45
N VAL A 377 2.43 -8.44 14.63
CA VAL A 377 2.03 -9.16 15.86
C VAL A 377 0.55 -9.54 15.78
N LEU A 378 -0.31 -8.59 15.37
CA LEU A 378 -1.75 -8.81 15.19
C LEU A 378 -2.00 -9.91 14.16
N SER A 379 -1.37 -9.80 12.99
CA SER A 379 -1.52 -10.76 11.88
C SER A 379 -1.00 -12.15 12.24
N SER A 380 0.16 -12.22 12.89
CA SER A 380 0.74 -13.49 13.35
C SER A 380 -0.15 -14.18 14.39
N ALA A 381 -0.70 -13.42 15.34
CA ALA A 381 -1.64 -13.93 16.32
C ALA A 381 -2.95 -14.39 15.67
N ALA A 382 -3.48 -13.64 14.69
CA ALA A 382 -4.70 -14.00 13.98
C ALA A 382 -4.55 -15.35 13.27
N ILE A 383 -3.41 -15.58 12.62
CA ILE A 383 -3.10 -16.86 11.94
C ILE A 383 -2.83 -17.96 12.98
N ALA A 384 -1.84 -17.76 13.85
CA ALA A 384 -1.30 -18.84 14.68
C ALA A 384 -2.18 -19.22 15.88
N LYS A 385 -2.94 -18.25 16.44
CA LYS A 385 -3.76 -18.44 17.64
C LYS A 385 -5.26 -18.48 17.36
N HIS A 386 -5.71 -17.82 16.28
CA HIS A 386 -7.14 -17.71 15.97
C HIS A 386 -7.55 -18.36 14.63
N GLY A 387 -6.61 -18.95 13.90
CA GLY A 387 -6.91 -19.74 12.71
C GLY A 387 -7.39 -18.92 11.51
N ALA A 388 -6.87 -17.69 11.34
CA ALA A 388 -7.05 -16.95 10.09
C ALA A 388 -6.53 -17.77 8.91
N ASN A 389 -7.40 -18.02 7.92
CA ASN A 389 -7.09 -18.82 6.75
C ASN A 389 -6.61 -17.91 5.61
N VAL A 390 -5.30 -17.87 5.41
CA VAL A 390 -4.65 -17.04 4.39
C VAL A 390 -3.76 -17.90 3.50
N ALA A 391 -3.71 -17.58 2.21
CA ALA A 391 -2.85 -18.25 1.25
C ALA A 391 -1.40 -17.80 1.39
N ASN A 392 -1.21 -16.48 1.58
CA ASN A 392 0.09 -15.86 1.78
C ASN A 392 0.02 -14.84 2.93
N TYR A 393 1.10 -14.74 3.69
CA TYR A 393 1.30 -13.71 4.70
C TYR A 393 2.62 -12.97 4.45
N PHE A 394 2.55 -11.73 3.99
CA PHE A 394 3.71 -10.86 3.76
C PHE A 394 3.99 -10.04 5.01
N MET A 395 5.09 -10.37 5.68
CA MET A 395 5.58 -9.65 6.85
C MET A 395 6.52 -8.55 6.39
N ILE A 396 6.06 -7.30 6.36
CA ILE A 396 6.83 -6.16 5.87
C ILE A 396 7.39 -5.41 7.07
N ASP A 397 8.71 -5.31 7.16
CA ASP A 397 9.42 -4.68 8.26
C ASP A 397 8.84 -5.11 9.62
N GLY A 398 8.76 -6.43 9.85
CA GLY A 398 8.05 -7.01 10.99
C GLY A 398 8.65 -6.63 12.35
N ALA A 399 7.90 -5.82 13.13
CA ALA A 399 8.21 -5.48 14.52
C ALA A 399 7.80 -6.61 15.49
N VAL A 400 8.33 -7.81 15.24
CA VAL A 400 8.08 -9.05 15.98
C VAL A 400 9.40 -9.79 16.15
N ALA A 401 9.63 -10.36 17.33
CA ALA A 401 10.87 -11.09 17.62
C ALA A 401 10.98 -12.35 16.75
N MET A 402 12.19 -12.65 16.24
CA MET A 402 12.44 -13.91 15.51
C MET A 402 12.04 -15.15 16.31
N GLU A 403 12.25 -15.14 17.64
CA GLU A 403 11.88 -16.27 18.49
C GLU A 403 10.38 -16.57 18.52
N ALA A 404 9.53 -15.63 18.12
CA ALA A 404 8.11 -15.89 17.98
C ALA A 404 7.82 -16.97 16.93
N PHE A 405 8.67 -17.12 15.91
CA PHE A 405 8.52 -18.14 14.87
C PHE A 405 9.47 -19.32 15.03
N ASP A 406 10.62 -19.10 15.70
CA ASP A 406 11.62 -20.12 15.95
C ASP A 406 12.28 -19.91 17.33
N GLY A 407 11.81 -20.65 18.32
CA GLY A 407 12.27 -20.56 19.70
C GLY A 407 13.69 -21.10 19.95
N SER A 408 14.46 -21.45 18.92
CA SER A 408 15.82 -21.98 19.08
C SER A 408 16.74 -21.02 19.85
N PRO A 409 17.45 -21.50 20.90
CA PRO A 409 18.46 -20.71 21.59
C PRO A 409 19.58 -20.18 20.68
N SER A 410 19.82 -20.81 19.52
CA SER A 410 20.84 -20.37 18.56
C SER A 410 20.54 -19.02 17.90
N LEU A 411 19.29 -18.54 17.97
CA LEU A 411 18.89 -17.24 17.43
C LEU A 411 19.03 -16.11 18.45
N GLN A 412 19.29 -16.43 19.71
CA GLN A 412 19.46 -15.42 20.75
C GLN A 412 20.68 -14.54 20.44
N ASP A 413 20.55 -13.24 20.71
CA ASP A 413 21.57 -12.26 20.42
C ASP A 413 21.90 -11.42 21.66
N ASN A 414 23.19 -11.24 21.95
CA ASN A 414 23.66 -10.43 23.08
C ASN A 414 23.18 -8.97 22.98
N ASN A 415 22.92 -8.50 21.76
CA ASN A 415 22.33 -7.21 21.47
C ASN A 415 20.85 -7.10 21.87
N MET A 416 20.24 -8.10 22.51
CA MET A 416 18.85 -8.05 22.97
C MET A 416 18.67 -8.14 24.49
N TRP A 417 19.75 -8.19 25.27
CA TRP A 417 19.68 -8.07 26.72
C TRP A 417 20.45 -6.86 27.24
N TYR A 418 20.10 -6.44 28.45
CA TYR A 418 20.70 -5.30 29.12
C TYR A 418 22.14 -5.61 29.59
N THR A 419 23.01 -4.60 29.59
CA THR A 419 24.46 -4.73 29.81
C THR A 419 24.86 -5.37 31.13
N ASP A 420 24.00 -5.27 32.14
CA ASP A 420 24.34 -5.67 33.51
C ASP A 420 24.03 -7.14 33.81
N TRP A 421 23.34 -7.84 32.91
CA TRP A 421 22.87 -9.22 33.09
C TRP A 421 23.84 -10.38 32.73
N PRO A 422 24.88 -10.23 31.87
CA PRO A 422 25.69 -11.36 31.42
C PRO A 422 26.41 -12.18 32.51
N SER A 423 26.63 -11.62 33.69
CA SER A 423 27.27 -12.31 34.82
C SER A 423 26.32 -13.21 35.62
N TYR A 424 25.01 -13.14 35.39
CA TYR A 424 23.99 -13.90 36.11
C TYR A 424 23.47 -15.07 35.25
N GLY A 425 23.18 -16.22 35.89
CA GLY A 425 22.66 -17.38 35.19
C GLY A 425 21.28 -17.15 34.55
N GLU A 426 21.05 -17.67 33.35
CA GLU A 426 19.84 -17.41 32.56
C GLU A 426 18.53 -17.80 33.26
N TRP A 427 18.55 -18.80 34.13
CA TRP A 427 17.38 -19.20 34.93
C TRP A 427 16.84 -18.08 35.84
N LEU A 428 17.62 -17.02 36.08
CA LEU A 428 17.23 -15.81 36.81
C LEU A 428 16.57 -14.75 35.92
N TRP A 429 16.68 -14.87 34.60
CA TRP A 429 16.30 -13.84 33.64
C TRP A 429 14.79 -13.87 33.42
N CYS A 430 14.17 -12.70 33.27
CA CYS A 430 12.72 -12.62 33.08
C CYS A 430 12.24 -13.38 31.82
N SER A 431 13.03 -13.32 30.74
CA SER A 431 12.77 -14.03 29.48
C SER A 431 12.78 -15.56 29.59
N GLU A 432 13.48 -16.10 30.59
CA GLU A 432 13.58 -17.55 30.81
C GLU A 432 12.79 -18.01 32.05
N TRP A 433 12.09 -17.09 32.72
CA TRP A 433 11.38 -17.38 33.97
C TRP A 433 10.31 -18.47 33.80
N TYR A 434 9.64 -18.49 32.64
CA TYR A 434 8.62 -19.49 32.29
C TYR A 434 9.13 -20.94 32.38
N THR A 435 10.44 -21.17 32.18
CA THR A 435 11.06 -22.52 32.24
C THR A 435 11.02 -23.14 33.63
N ASN A 436 10.83 -22.32 34.68
CA ASN A 436 10.74 -22.79 36.05
C ASN A 436 9.35 -23.35 36.41
N PHE A 437 8.38 -23.25 35.50
CA PHE A 437 7.01 -23.75 35.68
C PHE A 437 6.75 -24.97 34.79
N PRO A 438 5.97 -25.95 35.27
CA PRO A 438 5.61 -27.12 34.48
C PRO A 438 4.63 -26.77 33.35
N SER A 439 4.60 -27.62 32.33
CA SER A 439 3.54 -27.57 31.31
C SER A 439 2.16 -27.68 31.96
N GLY A 440 1.24 -26.79 31.59
CA GLY A 440 -0.10 -26.66 32.18
C GLY A 440 -0.24 -25.55 33.22
N ASP A 441 0.87 -24.99 33.71
CA ASP A 441 0.86 -23.73 34.46
C ASP A 441 0.83 -22.54 33.48
N GLY A 442 -0.06 -21.57 33.69
CA GLY A 442 -0.19 -20.39 32.82
C GLY A 442 1.08 -19.56 32.72
N ARG A 443 1.95 -19.60 33.75
CA ARG A 443 3.26 -18.92 33.73
C ARG A 443 4.24 -19.56 32.75
N HIS A 444 4.04 -20.83 32.40
CA HIS A 444 4.82 -21.51 31.36
C HIS A 444 4.57 -20.93 29.96
N ALA A 445 3.45 -20.22 29.75
CA ALA A 445 3.14 -19.55 28.49
C ALA A 445 3.78 -18.14 28.38
N LEU A 446 4.47 -17.66 29.41
CA LEU A 446 5.10 -16.33 29.44
C LEU A 446 6.43 -16.31 28.69
N THR A 447 6.37 -16.60 27.40
CA THR A 447 7.53 -16.55 26.51
C THR A 447 7.08 -16.18 25.10
N TRP A 448 7.95 -15.47 24.36
CA TRP A 448 7.73 -15.26 22.94
C TRP A 448 8.05 -16.52 22.13
N ARG A 449 8.90 -17.43 22.64
CA ARG A 449 9.38 -18.61 21.92
C ARG A 449 8.24 -19.43 21.31
N ASP A 450 8.33 -19.63 19.99
CA ASP A 450 7.40 -20.43 19.19
C ASP A 450 5.93 -19.99 19.24
N THR A 451 5.64 -18.77 19.74
CA THR A 451 4.27 -18.25 19.92
C THR A 451 3.48 -18.26 18.60
N PHE A 452 4.13 -17.97 17.48
CA PHE A 452 3.57 -17.87 16.14
C PHE A 452 4.11 -18.93 15.16
N SER A 453 4.83 -19.94 15.65
CA SER A 453 5.48 -20.98 14.84
C SER A 453 4.52 -21.69 13.87
N SER A 454 3.25 -21.88 14.23
CA SER A 454 2.23 -22.49 13.35
C SER A 454 1.90 -21.65 12.11
N GLY A 455 2.10 -20.32 12.17
CA GLY A 455 1.90 -19.40 11.05
C GLY A 455 3.07 -19.32 10.06
N ALA A 456 4.24 -19.88 10.40
CA ALA A 456 5.44 -19.83 9.56
C ALA A 456 5.23 -20.45 8.17
N SER A 457 4.31 -21.41 8.05
CA SER A 457 4.04 -22.15 6.81
C SER A 457 3.43 -21.31 5.68
N VAL A 458 2.87 -20.14 5.96
CA VAL A 458 2.31 -19.22 4.95
C VAL A 458 3.04 -17.87 4.90
N ALA A 459 4.01 -17.66 5.79
CA ALA A 459 4.69 -16.39 5.96
C ALA A 459 5.90 -16.21 5.02
N TYR A 460 6.07 -14.97 4.57
CA TYR A 460 7.24 -14.47 3.84
C TYR A 460 7.77 -13.25 4.60
N ASN A 461 9.06 -13.26 4.94
CA ASN A 461 9.71 -12.16 5.63
C ASN A 461 10.32 -11.18 4.63
N PHE A 462 9.72 -10.00 4.51
CA PHE A 462 10.27 -8.85 3.80
C PHE A 462 10.92 -7.94 4.83
N TYR A 463 12.24 -8.05 4.94
CA TYR A 463 13.06 -7.34 5.93
C TYR A 463 14.00 -6.37 5.22
N SER A 464 14.47 -5.33 5.89
CA SER A 464 15.54 -4.47 5.36
C SER A 464 16.77 -4.53 6.26
N SER A 465 17.92 -4.89 5.72
CA SER A 465 19.19 -4.74 6.46
C SER A 465 19.61 -3.28 6.65
N GLY A 466 18.96 -2.33 5.96
CA GLY A 466 19.12 -0.88 6.13
C GLY A 466 18.15 -0.26 7.13
N GLU A 467 17.30 -1.07 7.78
CA GLU A 467 16.32 -0.63 8.79
C GLU A 467 16.90 0.37 9.80
N ASP A 468 16.12 1.39 10.13
CA ASP A 468 16.44 2.40 11.14
C ASP A 468 15.70 2.11 12.46
N VAL A 469 14.38 1.86 12.41
CA VAL A 469 13.55 1.65 13.61
C VAL A 469 13.78 0.27 14.23
N LEU A 470 13.88 -0.77 13.39
CA LEU A 470 14.08 -2.16 13.81
C LEU A 470 15.54 -2.58 13.86
N LYS A 471 16.45 -1.61 13.65
CA LYS A 471 17.88 -1.81 13.66
C LYS A 471 18.39 -2.42 14.97
N THR A 472 19.47 -3.17 14.88
CA THR A 472 20.17 -3.73 16.04
C THR A 472 20.80 -2.63 16.89
N HIS A 473 20.36 -2.49 18.13
CA HIS A 473 21.05 -1.64 19.11
C HIS A 473 22.25 -2.40 19.68
N PRO A 474 23.50 -1.91 19.55
CA PRO A 474 24.67 -2.62 20.07
C PRO A 474 24.58 -2.89 21.58
N HIS A 475 25.04 -4.06 22.01
CA HIS A 475 25.09 -4.43 23.43
C HIS A 475 26.01 -3.50 24.23
N THR A 476 27.11 -3.04 23.64
CA THR A 476 28.10 -2.17 24.30
C THR A 476 27.63 -0.73 24.51
N THR A 477 26.49 -0.36 23.95
CA THR A 477 25.92 0.99 24.07
C THR A 477 24.88 1.00 25.17
N TYR A 478 24.93 2.01 26.05
CA TYR A 478 23.94 2.16 27.12
C TYR A 478 22.57 2.53 26.55
N PRO A 479 21.50 1.74 26.78
CA PRO A 479 20.19 1.98 26.18
C PRO A 479 19.41 3.00 27.02
N GLY A 480 19.77 4.29 26.91
CA GLY A 480 19.18 5.40 27.67
C GLY A 480 17.73 5.77 27.26
N LEU A 481 16.97 6.44 28.14
CA LEU A 481 15.54 6.73 27.90
C LEU A 481 15.38 7.69 26.72
N TRP A 482 16.30 8.64 26.60
CA TRP A 482 16.28 9.64 25.54
C TRP A 482 16.64 9.06 24.16
N CYS A 483 17.32 7.92 24.11
CA CYS A 483 17.64 7.23 22.85
C CYS A 483 16.37 6.75 22.14
N TYR A 484 15.35 6.33 22.91
CA TYR A 484 14.08 5.84 22.38
C TYR A 484 13.35 6.88 21.51
N PHE A 485 13.36 8.16 21.89
CA PHE A 485 12.65 9.20 21.16
C PHE A 485 13.27 9.58 19.81
N GLY A 486 14.47 9.07 19.51
CA GLY A 486 15.17 9.27 18.24
C GLY A 486 14.65 8.41 17.10
N GLY A 487 13.80 7.41 17.36
CA GLY A 487 13.25 6.51 16.34
C GLY A 487 14.21 5.38 15.96
N GLU A 488 15.49 5.70 15.75
CA GLU A 488 16.52 4.69 15.47
C GLU A 488 16.63 3.69 16.63
N TYR A 489 16.67 2.39 16.31
CA TYR A 489 16.70 1.27 17.27
C TYR A 489 15.51 1.20 18.24
N ALA A 490 14.43 1.96 18.01
CA ALA A 490 13.37 2.14 19.00
C ALA A 490 12.79 0.81 19.48
N TRP A 491 12.63 -0.19 18.60
CA TRP A 491 12.12 -1.50 18.99
C TRP A 491 13.06 -2.24 19.96
N ALA A 492 14.35 -2.37 19.60
CA ALA A 492 15.34 -3.04 20.45
C ALA A 492 15.53 -2.32 21.79
N LEU A 493 15.46 -0.98 21.80
CA LEU A 493 15.52 -0.18 23.02
C LEU A 493 14.34 -0.47 23.96
N GLN A 494 13.12 -0.63 23.43
CA GLN A 494 11.97 -0.94 24.27
C GLN A 494 12.07 -2.31 24.93
N GLU A 495 12.52 -3.33 24.19
CA GLU A 495 12.77 -4.66 24.75
C GLU A 495 13.87 -4.64 25.83
N LYS A 496 14.95 -3.89 25.61
CA LYS A 496 16.05 -3.72 26.59
C LYS A 496 15.67 -2.90 27.82
N ARG A 497 14.64 -2.07 27.72
CA ARG A 497 14.24 -1.14 28.80
C ARG A 497 13.06 -1.64 29.63
N LYS A 498 12.51 -2.82 29.32
CA LYS A 498 11.56 -3.50 30.21
C LYS A 498 12.16 -3.64 31.62
N GLY A 499 11.38 -3.29 32.65
CA GLY A 499 11.80 -3.30 34.06
C GLY A 499 12.67 -2.13 34.54
N LEU A 500 13.23 -1.32 33.64
CA LEU A 500 14.20 -0.27 33.97
C LEU A 500 13.59 1.11 34.17
N ASN A 501 12.30 1.26 33.88
CA ASN A 501 11.65 2.57 33.96
C ASN A 501 11.04 2.86 35.33
N TRP A 502 10.79 4.14 35.55
CA TRP A 502 10.04 4.68 36.69
C TRP A 502 8.58 4.98 36.32
N ILE A 503 8.27 5.04 35.02
CA ILE A 503 6.94 5.24 34.44
C ILE A 503 6.76 4.18 33.34
N SER A 504 5.67 3.40 33.38
CA SER A 504 5.45 2.26 32.47
C SER A 504 4.99 2.66 31.06
N SER A 505 4.59 3.92 30.86
CA SER A 505 4.00 4.43 29.63
C SER A 505 4.99 5.11 28.67
N ILE A 506 6.31 4.93 28.87
CA ILE A 506 7.34 5.61 28.08
C ILE A 506 8.53 4.70 27.80
N GLY A 507 8.57 4.06 26.63
CA GLY A 507 9.77 3.38 26.12
C GLY A 507 10.34 2.25 26.99
N GLY A 508 9.49 1.55 27.76
CA GLY A 508 9.86 0.49 28.69
C GLY A 508 8.87 0.36 29.86
N SER A 509 8.99 -0.69 30.67
CA SER A 509 8.09 -0.98 31.81
C SER A 509 8.76 -0.78 33.17
N THR A 510 7.95 -0.72 34.24
CA THR A 510 8.41 -0.61 35.64
C THR A 510 8.57 -1.97 36.34
N TYR A 511 8.40 -3.07 35.60
CA TYR A 511 8.32 -4.44 36.08
C TYR A 511 8.91 -5.41 35.05
N GLY A 512 9.22 -6.64 35.47
CA GLY A 512 9.76 -7.65 34.57
C GLY A 512 11.10 -7.24 33.94
N GLY A 513 11.33 -7.72 32.73
CA GLY A 513 12.48 -7.33 31.91
C GLY A 513 13.83 -7.51 32.59
N TRP A 514 14.59 -6.42 32.60
CA TRP A 514 15.99 -6.36 33.01
C TRP A 514 16.23 -5.50 34.25
N GLY A 515 15.18 -5.00 34.91
CA GLY A 515 15.34 -4.37 36.22
C GLY A 515 15.68 -5.42 37.26
N PHE A 516 16.57 -5.11 38.21
CA PHE A 516 16.81 -5.98 39.35
C PHE A 516 15.76 -5.76 40.45
N ASN A 517 15.52 -6.79 41.25
CA ASN A 517 14.73 -6.70 42.47
C ASN A 517 15.61 -6.24 43.63
N ASP A 518 15.30 -5.07 44.20
CA ASP A 518 16.04 -4.45 45.32
C ASP A 518 16.13 -5.35 46.56
N TYR A 519 15.27 -6.37 46.69
CA TYR A 519 15.38 -7.38 47.74
C TYR A 519 16.72 -8.12 47.74
N TYR A 520 17.34 -8.25 46.57
CA TYR A 520 18.62 -8.94 46.40
C TYR A 520 19.83 -7.99 46.43
N TRP A 521 19.63 -6.70 46.73
CA TRP A 521 20.73 -5.75 46.87
C TRP A 521 21.49 -5.98 48.19
N ASP A 522 22.78 -6.22 48.08
CA ASP A 522 23.70 -6.29 49.23
C ASP A 522 24.46 -4.97 49.36
N ASN A 523 24.26 -4.27 50.49
CA ASN A 523 24.89 -2.98 50.73
C ASN A 523 26.40 -3.08 50.99
N ASP A 524 26.86 -4.19 51.57
CA ASP A 524 28.27 -4.39 51.91
C ASP A 524 29.09 -4.70 50.65
N LEU A 525 28.51 -5.49 49.75
CA LEU A 525 29.10 -5.84 48.45
C LEU A 525 28.80 -4.81 47.36
N SER A 526 27.84 -3.90 47.59
CA SER A 526 27.35 -2.93 46.60
C SER A 526 26.99 -3.60 45.27
N THR A 527 26.28 -4.73 45.35
CA THR A 527 25.92 -5.55 44.20
C THR A 527 24.65 -6.36 44.44
N TYR A 528 24.03 -6.87 43.38
CA TYR A 528 22.91 -7.79 43.49
C TYR A 528 23.42 -9.22 43.68
N VAL A 529 22.97 -9.87 44.75
CA VAL A 529 23.37 -11.24 45.09
C VAL A 529 22.22 -12.19 44.73
N PRO A 530 22.41 -13.09 43.74
CA PRO A 530 21.34 -13.98 43.31
C PRO A 530 20.99 -15.01 44.39
N PRO A 531 19.74 -15.47 44.46
CA PRO A 531 19.37 -16.56 45.34
C PRO A 531 20.10 -17.85 44.96
N THR A 532 20.34 -18.71 45.94
CA THR A 532 21.07 -19.98 45.75
C THR A 532 20.18 -21.15 45.33
N ASN A 533 18.86 -20.97 45.28
CA ASN A 533 17.92 -22.01 44.89
C ASN A 533 16.77 -21.46 44.03
N MET A 534 16.24 -22.32 43.18
CA MET A 534 15.20 -22.01 42.19
C MET A 534 13.83 -21.74 42.83
N GLN A 535 13.55 -22.31 44.01
CA GLN A 535 12.25 -22.10 44.66
C GLN A 535 12.06 -20.65 45.11
N ALA A 536 13.15 -19.98 45.51
CA ALA A 536 13.12 -18.57 45.91
C ALA A 536 12.59 -17.66 44.79
N ILE A 537 13.01 -17.89 43.54
CA ILE A 537 12.65 -17.03 42.40
C ILE A 537 11.22 -17.18 41.91
N LEU A 538 10.51 -18.24 42.32
CA LEU A 538 9.09 -18.40 41.99
C LEU A 538 8.20 -17.48 42.82
N SER A 539 8.63 -17.19 44.05
CA SER A 539 7.93 -16.28 44.97
C SER A 539 8.46 -14.85 44.92
N ARG A 540 9.76 -14.69 44.66
CA ARG A 540 10.47 -13.42 44.61
C ARG A 540 11.49 -13.47 43.47
N PRO A 541 11.11 -13.06 42.25
CA PRO A 541 12.03 -13.12 41.12
C PRO A 541 13.26 -12.22 41.35
N PHE A 542 14.37 -12.58 40.70
CA PHE A 542 15.60 -11.78 40.73
C PHE A 542 15.48 -10.51 39.90
N PHE A 543 14.71 -10.57 38.81
CA PHE A 543 14.25 -9.38 38.09
C PHE A 543 13.17 -8.64 38.89
N ARG A 544 12.92 -7.38 38.51
CA ARG A 544 12.03 -6.47 39.23
C ARG A 544 10.58 -6.99 39.23
N PRO A 545 9.99 -7.27 40.40
CA PRO A 545 8.69 -7.94 40.47
C PRO A 545 7.49 -7.05 40.10
N GLY A 546 7.69 -5.73 40.02
CA GLY A 546 6.62 -4.75 39.87
C GLY A 546 5.91 -4.43 41.19
N GLY A 547 4.76 -3.75 41.08
CA GLY A 547 3.96 -3.35 42.24
C GLY A 547 2.99 -4.44 42.71
N SER A 548 2.06 -4.04 43.57
CA SER A 548 1.03 -4.93 44.12
C SER A 548 0.11 -5.54 43.06
N GLU A 549 0.00 -4.91 41.89
CA GLU A 549 -0.80 -5.38 40.75
C GLU A 549 -0.32 -6.71 40.18
N LEU A 550 0.97 -7.05 40.38
CA LEU A 550 1.59 -8.30 39.93
C LEU A 550 1.77 -9.31 41.08
N ALA A 551 1.30 -9.02 42.30
CA ALA A 551 1.52 -9.88 43.46
C ALA A 551 0.97 -11.30 43.25
N ASP A 552 -0.20 -11.41 42.61
CA ASP A 552 -0.88 -12.68 42.35
C ASP A 552 -0.16 -13.53 41.29
N LEU A 553 0.76 -12.97 40.50
CA LEU A 553 1.56 -13.71 39.52
C LEU A 553 2.53 -14.70 40.19
N TYR A 554 3.03 -14.38 41.39
CA TYR A 554 4.11 -15.11 42.03
C TYR A 554 3.59 -16.22 42.95
N VAL A 555 4.40 -17.26 43.13
CA VAL A 555 4.09 -18.34 44.09
C VAL A 555 4.03 -17.73 45.51
N PRO A 556 2.95 -17.94 46.28
CA PRO A 556 2.84 -17.36 47.61
C PRO A 556 3.95 -17.82 48.55
N THR A 557 4.49 -16.89 49.34
CA THR A 557 5.47 -17.24 50.39
C THR A 557 4.83 -17.92 51.60
N ASP A 558 3.53 -17.71 51.82
CA ASP A 558 2.75 -18.42 52.83
C ASP A 558 2.10 -19.64 52.19
N THR A 559 2.54 -20.83 52.60
CA THR A 559 2.04 -22.11 52.06
C THR A 559 0.56 -22.38 52.35
N ASN A 560 -0.09 -21.57 53.19
CA ASN A 560 -1.53 -21.65 53.43
C ASN A 560 -2.35 -20.85 52.40
N GLN A 561 -1.70 -20.02 51.58
CA GLN A 561 -2.35 -19.30 50.49
C GLN A 561 -2.40 -20.18 49.23
N THR A 562 -3.52 -20.10 48.51
CA THR A 562 -3.66 -20.79 47.23
C THR A 562 -2.83 -20.07 46.18
N ASP A 563 -2.02 -20.82 45.43
CA ASP A 563 -1.31 -20.27 44.27
C ASP A 563 -2.31 -20.02 43.14
N VAL A 564 -2.59 -18.74 42.89
CA VAL A 564 -3.45 -18.26 41.80
C VAL A 564 -2.65 -17.80 40.57
N GLY A 565 -1.31 -17.86 40.63
CA GLY A 565 -0.45 -17.24 39.62
C GLY A 565 -0.54 -17.87 38.24
N SER A 566 -0.87 -19.17 38.16
CA SER A 566 -1.19 -19.82 36.89
C SER A 566 -2.40 -19.15 36.21
N GLN A 567 -3.50 -18.97 36.93
CA GLN A 567 -4.71 -18.36 36.38
C GLN A 567 -4.47 -16.87 36.07
N TYR A 568 -3.80 -16.15 36.98
CA TYR A 568 -3.43 -14.76 36.76
C TYR A 568 -2.63 -14.58 35.45
N ALA A 569 -1.63 -15.44 35.21
CA ALA A 569 -0.82 -15.40 34.00
C ALA A 569 -1.63 -15.69 32.73
N THR A 570 -2.61 -16.61 32.80
CA THR A 570 -3.54 -16.86 31.69
C THR A 570 -4.42 -15.66 31.41
N ASP A 571 -5.01 -15.06 32.44
CA ASP A 571 -5.95 -13.94 32.30
C ASP A 571 -5.26 -12.64 31.83
N HIS A 572 -3.97 -12.49 32.12
CA HIS A 572 -3.17 -11.30 31.79
C HIS A 572 -2.07 -11.59 30.76
N LEU A 573 -2.18 -12.67 29.99
CA LEU A 573 -1.11 -13.15 29.10
C LEU A 573 -0.59 -12.06 28.16
N HIS A 574 -1.48 -11.34 27.49
CA HIS A 574 -1.09 -10.31 26.51
C HIS A 574 -0.34 -9.15 27.16
N PHE A 575 -0.82 -8.68 28.31
CA PHE A 575 -0.16 -7.64 29.11
C PHE A 575 1.25 -8.07 29.54
N LEU A 576 1.39 -9.32 30.01
CA LEU A 576 2.67 -9.87 30.46
C LEU A 576 3.64 -10.09 29.29
N LEU A 577 3.19 -10.64 28.16
CA LEU A 577 4.05 -10.78 26.97
C LEU A 577 4.53 -9.42 26.45
N ALA A 578 3.63 -8.43 26.41
CA ALA A 578 3.92 -7.11 25.88
C ALA A 578 4.95 -6.34 26.74
N GLY A 579 4.69 -6.19 28.04
CA GLY A 579 5.46 -5.29 28.90
C GLY A 579 6.41 -5.98 29.89
N PHE A 580 6.20 -7.25 30.21
CA PHE A 580 6.94 -7.94 31.27
C PHE A 580 8.04 -8.84 30.72
N ILE A 581 7.77 -9.64 29.70
CA ILE A 581 8.73 -10.58 29.10
C ILE A 581 9.53 -9.89 27.98
N PRO A 582 10.87 -9.75 28.12
CA PRO A 582 11.70 -9.20 27.06
C PRO A 582 12.03 -10.28 26.02
N SER A 583 12.19 -9.86 24.77
CA SER A 583 12.67 -10.71 23.68
C SER A 583 14.16 -10.98 23.81
N ARG A 584 14.63 -12.16 23.38
CA ARG A 584 16.06 -12.54 23.34
C ARG A 584 16.67 -12.52 21.94
N THR A 585 15.85 -12.30 20.91
CA THR A 585 16.27 -12.29 19.51
C THR A 585 15.96 -10.95 18.85
N LEU A 586 16.71 -10.61 17.80
CA LEU A 586 16.45 -9.43 16.98
C LEU A 586 15.07 -9.51 16.29
N PRO A 587 14.52 -8.38 15.80
CA PRO A 587 13.22 -8.37 15.13
C PRO A 587 13.30 -8.93 13.71
N MET A 588 12.21 -9.52 13.22
CA MET A 588 12.08 -10.07 11.87
C MET A 588 12.31 -9.00 10.78
N GLY A 589 11.88 -7.75 11.00
CA GLY A 589 11.93 -6.69 9.99
C GLY A 589 13.32 -6.17 9.63
N ALA A 590 14.34 -6.44 10.44
CA ALA A 590 15.73 -6.10 10.11
C ALA A 590 16.61 -7.33 9.84
N ASN A 591 16.03 -8.54 9.97
CA ASN A 591 16.82 -9.77 10.05
C ASN A 591 16.15 -10.92 9.31
N ARG A 592 16.98 -11.66 8.57
CA ARG A 592 16.60 -12.95 7.99
C ARG A 592 16.38 -13.99 9.09
N LEU A 593 15.28 -14.74 8.99
CA LEU A 593 15.10 -15.97 9.77
C LEU A 593 15.72 -17.16 9.02
N THR A 594 16.92 -17.58 9.45
CA THR A 594 17.76 -18.52 8.68
C THR A 594 17.20 -19.93 8.56
N THR A 595 16.30 -20.32 9.47
CA THR A 595 15.58 -21.60 9.41
C THR A 595 14.48 -21.63 8.36
N TRP A 596 14.05 -20.47 7.88
CA TRP A 596 13.15 -20.39 6.73
C TRP A 596 13.93 -20.49 5.41
N PRO A 597 13.33 -21.08 4.36
CA PRO A 597 13.91 -21.08 3.02
C PRO A 597 14.27 -19.68 2.55
N THR A 598 15.28 -19.56 1.68
CA THR A 598 15.63 -18.28 1.04
C THR A 598 14.49 -17.73 0.20
N THR A 599 13.62 -18.59 -0.34
CA THR A 599 12.39 -18.18 -1.06
C THR A 599 11.30 -17.60 -0.15
N ARG A 600 11.57 -17.43 1.15
CA ARG A 600 10.67 -16.80 2.14
C ARG A 600 11.36 -15.70 2.95
N ASN A 601 12.55 -15.30 2.54
CA ASN A 601 13.28 -14.18 3.12
C ASN A 601 13.73 -13.27 1.99
N TYR A 602 13.18 -12.07 1.95
CA TYR A 602 13.47 -11.07 0.92
C TYR A 602 14.04 -9.84 1.61
N ASN A 603 15.32 -9.58 1.37
CA ASN A 603 15.95 -8.34 1.80
C ASN A 603 15.51 -7.21 0.88
N MET A 604 14.83 -6.22 1.42
CA MET A 604 14.41 -5.04 0.67
C MET A 604 15.57 -4.08 0.45
N GLN A 605 16.63 -4.17 1.26
CA GLN A 605 17.87 -3.43 1.07
C GLN A 605 18.70 -3.98 -0.09
N HIS A 606 19.13 -3.12 -1.01
CA HIS A 606 20.17 -3.47 -1.97
C HIS A 606 21.53 -3.60 -1.26
N THR A 607 22.18 -4.74 -1.46
CA THR A 607 23.52 -5.08 -0.93
C THR A 607 24.36 -5.73 -2.04
N ASP A 608 25.61 -6.09 -1.73
CA ASP A 608 26.47 -6.81 -2.68
C ASP A 608 25.93 -8.21 -3.09
N VAL A 609 24.97 -8.76 -2.34
CA VAL A 609 24.42 -10.12 -2.55
C VAL A 609 22.92 -10.16 -2.81
N ASP A 610 22.19 -9.12 -2.41
CA ASP A 610 20.75 -8.98 -2.62
C ASP A 610 20.51 -7.74 -3.48
N GLU A 611 19.86 -7.88 -4.63
CA GLU A 611 19.55 -6.74 -5.52
C GLU A 611 18.60 -5.71 -4.88
N GLY A 612 17.92 -6.09 -3.79
CA GLY A 612 16.94 -5.26 -3.10
C GLY A 612 15.69 -4.99 -3.95
N PHE A 613 14.88 -4.03 -3.51
CA PHE A 613 13.70 -3.57 -4.25
C PHE A 613 13.76 -2.08 -4.62
N GLN A 614 14.93 -1.46 -4.44
CA GLN A 614 15.17 -0.09 -4.86
C GLN A 614 15.28 -0.01 -6.38
N ASN A 615 14.70 1.05 -6.93
CA ASN A 615 14.96 1.54 -8.26
C ASN A 615 15.72 2.86 -8.17
N SER A 616 16.95 2.80 -7.64
CA SER A 616 17.70 3.96 -7.13
C SER A 616 16.99 4.66 -5.97
N TRP A 617 17.41 5.88 -5.64
CA TRP A 617 16.84 6.69 -4.56
C TRP A 617 16.69 8.15 -5.02
N PRO A 618 15.77 8.91 -4.40
CA PRO A 618 15.66 10.35 -4.64
C PRO A 618 17.01 11.06 -4.50
N SER A 619 17.33 11.98 -5.41
CA SER A 619 18.62 12.67 -5.45
C SER A 619 18.93 13.50 -4.19
N GLY A 620 17.90 13.96 -3.47
CA GLY A 620 18.02 14.70 -2.20
C GLY A 620 18.22 13.81 -0.97
N ARG A 621 18.12 12.48 -1.10
CA ARG A 621 18.24 11.54 0.01
C ARG A 621 19.69 11.40 0.46
N SER A 622 19.93 11.47 1.76
CA SER A 622 21.27 11.42 2.36
C SER A 622 21.81 10.01 2.60
N SER A 623 20.94 9.00 2.53
CA SER A 623 21.26 7.58 2.74
C SER A 623 20.68 6.71 1.63
N THR A 624 21.36 5.61 1.33
CA THR A 624 20.87 4.56 0.42
C THR A 624 20.21 3.39 1.17
N ASP A 625 20.09 3.51 2.49
CA ASP A 625 19.41 2.53 3.32
C ASP A 625 17.90 2.62 3.11
N TRP A 626 17.23 1.48 3.10
CA TRP A 626 15.78 1.35 3.14
C TRP A 626 15.29 1.41 4.57
N TYR A 627 14.60 2.48 4.90
CA TYR A 627 14.04 2.80 6.22
C TYR A 627 12.63 2.23 6.40
N HIS A 628 12.21 2.19 7.67
CA HIS A 628 11.05 1.43 8.13
C HIS A 628 9.74 1.71 7.38
N SER A 629 9.54 2.94 6.87
CA SER A 629 8.30 3.33 6.18
C SER A 629 8.51 3.67 4.70
N ASP A 630 9.68 3.40 4.12
CA ASP A 630 9.98 3.76 2.72
C ASP A 630 9.02 3.13 1.72
N LEU A 631 8.43 1.97 2.04
CA LEU A 631 7.40 1.33 1.23
C LEU A 631 6.17 2.22 0.96
N ARG A 632 6.01 3.31 1.73
CA ARG A 632 4.90 4.25 1.70
C ARG A 632 5.37 5.69 1.53
N GLU A 633 6.39 6.11 2.29
CA GLU A 633 6.87 7.50 2.25
C GLU A 633 7.52 7.82 0.90
N VAL A 634 8.32 6.93 0.35
CA VAL A 634 9.06 7.18 -0.90
C VAL A 634 8.17 6.89 -2.10
N ALA A 635 8.22 7.78 -3.10
CA ALA A 635 7.50 7.66 -4.36
C ALA A 635 7.60 6.27 -4.99
N TYR A 636 6.48 5.78 -5.53
CA TYR A 636 6.35 4.44 -6.11
C TYR A 636 7.47 4.11 -7.11
N LEU A 637 7.90 5.11 -7.89
CA LEU A 637 9.01 5.02 -8.85
C LEU A 637 10.29 4.41 -8.30
N TYR A 638 10.60 4.64 -7.02
CA TYR A 638 11.82 4.11 -6.39
C TYR A 638 11.62 2.75 -5.70
N VAL A 639 10.38 2.32 -5.47
CA VAL A 639 10.07 1.13 -4.67
C VAL A 639 9.17 0.11 -5.36
N TYR A 640 8.76 0.34 -6.60
CA TYR A 640 7.78 -0.47 -7.32
C TYR A 640 8.14 -1.96 -7.39
N LYS A 641 9.44 -2.30 -7.41
CA LYS A 641 9.90 -3.69 -7.49
C LYS A 641 9.41 -4.53 -6.31
N LEU A 642 9.17 -3.91 -5.14
CA LEU A 642 8.58 -4.57 -4.00
C LEU A 642 7.13 -4.98 -4.28
N PHE A 643 6.37 -4.10 -4.92
CA PHE A 643 4.96 -4.32 -5.24
C PHE A 643 4.81 -5.30 -6.40
N ASP A 644 5.67 -5.24 -7.41
CA ASP A 644 5.78 -6.31 -8.42
C ASP A 644 6.04 -7.66 -7.76
N LYS A 645 6.92 -7.69 -6.75
CA LYS A 645 7.18 -8.93 -6.01
C LYS A 645 5.96 -9.42 -5.24
N PHE A 646 5.17 -8.53 -4.66
CA PHE A 646 3.90 -8.88 -4.01
C PHE A 646 2.88 -9.44 -5.00
N ARG A 647 2.72 -8.79 -6.17
CA ARG A 647 1.87 -9.27 -7.26
C ARG A 647 2.28 -10.69 -7.67
N ASP A 648 3.55 -10.90 -7.96
CA ASP A 648 4.06 -12.16 -8.48
C ASP A 648 3.91 -13.31 -7.47
N LEU A 649 4.20 -13.06 -6.18
CA LEU A 649 4.05 -14.08 -5.14
C LEU A 649 2.59 -14.41 -4.82
N GLY A 650 1.70 -13.41 -4.85
CA GLY A 650 0.26 -13.61 -4.66
C GLY A 650 -0.46 -14.14 -5.92
N GLY A 651 0.19 -14.03 -7.09
CA GLY A 651 -0.43 -14.22 -8.40
C GLY A 651 -1.59 -13.25 -8.60
N LEU A 652 -1.43 -11.99 -8.19
CA LEU A 652 -2.54 -11.04 -8.02
C LEU A 652 -3.07 -10.43 -9.32
N ASP A 653 -2.34 -10.59 -10.41
CA ASP A 653 -2.69 -10.27 -11.80
C ASP A 653 -3.50 -11.39 -12.49
N GLN A 654 -3.44 -12.61 -11.95
CA GLN A 654 -4.09 -13.79 -12.52
C GLN A 654 -5.62 -13.77 -12.28
N PRO A 655 -6.42 -14.45 -13.14
CA PRO A 655 -7.88 -14.52 -13.02
C PRO A 655 -8.42 -15.09 -11.69
#